data_AF-A0A1H7W7X2-F1
#
_entry.id   AF-A0A1H7W7X2-F1
#
_cell.length_a   1.000
_cell.length_b   1.000
_cell.length_c   1.000
_cell.angle_alpha   90.00
_cell.angle_beta   90.00
_cell.angle_gamma   90.00
#
_symmetry.space_group_name_H-M   'P 1'
#
loop_
_entity.id
_entity.type
_entity.pdbx_description
1 polymer ?
#
loop_
_entity_poly.entity_id
_entity_poly.type
_entity_poly.pdbx_seq_one_letter_code
_entity_poly.pdbx_strand_id
1 'polypeptide(L)'
;MYSRKNTPSPAGRGGRQHLGGRWVAVLLTLGWAACGGEREQEHVSPSQQSLTQAGSCKVQPPFTSSFEPELEWEWKRNDSRILPGHDQVMMTPVVIELNGDGIPDVVFNAFAGEVIDSGVVRAISGADGSDLWTVSDERYRVHGPSHIAAGDIDHDGKPEVCTIPKGGKGVICFEHDGSYKFRTPGDQPDNRRGGPSLADLDRDGNVEILSANHVFTHTGALKWVGAGGVGGFPYQGGFSFAADIDGDGVQEVINNRSIYRANGSSLCRNDDIEDGLVGVGNFDAGPFGEIVVVGKAVTLLNDKCKKMWTKSIPGGGFGGPPNIADFDGDGKPEIGVAGETRYSVFKANGALLWSKPTHDTSSGRTGSSSFDFEGDGRFEVVYADEDRLRIYDGRTGTVRFEVPHASGTVFENPVIVDVDGDNNAEIVVASNNYKGHPGVAGIRVYRDRKDGWVNARPIWNQHAYSVTNVNDDGTIPAQPVTNWLVPGLNTFRSNSQGTGSAHPFAASDLVASEVGVSCGANASVTLSARVSNQGEAAASAGLKVAFFQGNPASGGTLLGVATLPRILAVGDSAIASLRWAPAPGGTAEIFAVADYGTGSGRELECREDNNTASAKVNLACPACIEVRLSDYNLFLQGDYTQGTDVEGKVAAGGNIAMTHFAVGFKLSENQIAQTLVAGGDLTLSNGGIWGDAWYGGSYNADSGVLHPRGTLAQGSPIDFAARGGKLRALSSALGSLTANGTVQQPWGVITLSGSDPQVNVFQMSAGSFTGATQLSIQAPAGSLAVINILGSSATFTGFSTELRGGIDKRRVLYNFVDATAITAEGFGFQGTVLAPFADIQFSNGSFDGGIYARSLTGNAEGHFYPLYDRDICR
;
A
#
# COMPACT_ATOMS: atom_id res chain seq x y z
N MET A 1 -9.15 -41.67 -65.43
CA MET A 1 -9.12 -41.37 -66.88
C MET A 1 -8.43 -40.02 -67.00
N TYR A 2 -7.21 -39.84 -67.48
CA TYR A 2 -6.15 -40.72 -67.98
C TYR A 2 -5.72 -41.86 -67.03
N SER A 3 -5.61 -43.08 -67.59
CA SER A 3 -4.57 -44.13 -67.47
C SER A 3 -3.92 -44.42 -66.09
N ARG A 4 -3.87 -45.64 -65.51
CA ARG A 4 -4.13 -47.04 -65.91
C ARG A 4 -4.24 -47.89 -64.61
N LYS A 5 -5.14 -48.90 -64.60
CA LYS A 5 -5.06 -50.26 -63.98
C LYS A 5 -4.72 -50.35 -62.46
N ASN A 6 -5.30 -51.19 -61.59
CA ASN A 6 -6.23 -52.33 -61.64
C ASN A 6 -6.77 -52.54 -60.20
N THR A 7 -8.02 -53.03 -60.11
CA THR A 7 -8.75 -53.66 -58.97
C THR A 7 -8.00 -54.88 -58.35
N PRO A 8 -8.46 -55.55 -57.24
CA PRO A 8 -9.82 -55.56 -56.67
C PRO A 8 -10.00 -55.63 -55.11
N SER A 9 -11.25 -55.43 -54.70
CA SER A 9 -11.94 -55.92 -53.46
C SER A 9 -11.88 -57.48 -53.36
N PRO A 10 -12.33 -58.21 -52.30
CA PRO A 10 -13.65 -58.02 -51.65
C PRO A 10 -13.87 -58.49 -50.17
N ALA A 11 -14.94 -57.92 -49.60
CA ALA A 11 -16.09 -58.54 -48.91
C ALA A 11 -15.98 -59.71 -47.90
N GLY A 12 -16.84 -59.62 -46.88
CA GLY A 12 -17.47 -60.77 -46.20
C GLY A 12 -17.95 -60.45 -44.78
N ARG A 13 -19.13 -59.81 -44.60
CA ARG A 13 -20.46 -60.42 -44.32
C ARG A 13 -20.59 -61.31 -43.06
N GLY A 14 -21.53 -60.89 -42.21
CA GLY A 14 -22.42 -61.75 -41.40
C GLY A 14 -21.97 -61.91 -39.95
N GLY A 15 -22.79 -61.76 -38.90
CA GLY A 15 -24.23 -61.55 -38.80
C GLY A 15 -24.73 -62.12 -37.45
N ARG A 16 -25.85 -61.54 -36.96
CA ARG A 16 -26.74 -61.98 -35.85
C ARG A 16 -26.23 -61.79 -34.41
N GLN A 17 -26.84 -60.92 -33.59
CA GLN A 17 -28.19 -60.88 -32.98
C GLN A 17 -28.42 -61.83 -31.79
N HIS A 18 -29.15 -61.27 -30.81
CA HIS A 18 -29.83 -61.86 -29.63
C HIS A 18 -29.02 -61.91 -28.32
N LEU A 19 -29.58 -61.68 -27.13
CA LEU A 19 -30.85 -61.12 -26.62
C LEU A 19 -30.71 -61.12 -25.08
N GLY A 20 -31.34 -60.15 -24.40
CA GLY A 20 -31.74 -60.24 -22.98
C GLY A 20 -30.60 -60.15 -21.96
N GLY A 21 -30.65 -59.34 -20.91
CA GLY A 21 -31.81 -58.91 -20.16
C GLY A 21 -31.78 -59.53 -18.76
N ARG A 22 -31.65 -58.63 -17.76
CA ARG A 22 -32.05 -58.74 -16.33
C ARG A 22 -30.94 -58.81 -15.27
N TRP A 23 -30.92 -57.73 -14.47
CA TRP A 23 -31.06 -57.64 -13.01
C TRP A 23 -30.47 -58.76 -12.15
N VAL A 24 -29.64 -58.40 -11.16
CA VAL A 24 -29.94 -58.45 -9.71
C VAL A 24 -28.73 -57.97 -8.90
N ALA A 25 -29.01 -57.12 -7.91
CA ALA A 25 -28.09 -56.60 -6.90
C ALA A 25 -27.78 -57.63 -5.81
N VAL A 26 -26.58 -57.61 -5.21
CA VAL A 26 -26.35 -57.87 -3.77
C VAL A 26 -25.09 -57.11 -3.32
N LEU A 27 -25.23 -56.44 -2.18
CA LEU A 27 -24.23 -55.69 -1.41
C LEU A 27 -23.81 -56.52 -0.17
N LEU A 28 -22.60 -56.25 0.34
CA LEU A 28 -22.06 -56.53 1.70
C LEU A 28 -21.59 -58.00 1.94
N THR A 29 -20.49 -58.34 2.62
CA THR A 29 -19.48 -57.64 3.45
C THR A 29 -18.36 -58.61 3.89
N LEU A 30 -17.19 -58.03 4.26
CA LEU A 30 -16.25 -58.43 5.34
C LEU A 30 -15.32 -59.67 5.18
N GLY A 31 -14.01 -59.46 5.42
CA GLY A 31 -13.14 -60.50 5.99
C GLY A 31 -11.63 -60.46 5.65
N TRP A 32 -10.89 -59.66 6.42
CA TRP A 32 -9.47 -59.71 6.83
C TRP A 32 -8.44 -60.70 6.24
N ALA A 33 -7.21 -60.15 6.12
CA ALA A 33 -5.89 -60.70 6.49
C ALA A 33 -4.83 -60.73 5.37
N ALA A 34 -3.66 -60.20 5.75
CA ALA A 34 -2.51 -59.83 4.93
C ALA A 34 -1.66 -61.01 4.45
N CYS A 35 -0.94 -60.81 3.34
CA CYS A 35 0.52 -61.04 3.22
C CYS A 35 1.03 -60.74 1.79
N GLY A 36 2.03 -59.86 1.72
CA GLY A 36 3.22 -59.88 0.84
C GLY A 36 3.08 -60.14 -0.66
N GLY A 37 3.45 -59.14 -1.46
CA GLY A 37 3.80 -59.33 -2.86
C GLY A 37 3.99 -58.01 -3.58
N GLU A 38 5.25 -57.63 -3.82
CA GLU A 38 5.70 -56.44 -4.54
C GLU A 38 4.94 -56.22 -5.86
N ARG A 39 4.44 -55.00 -6.06
CA ARG A 39 4.11 -54.49 -7.39
C ARG A 39 4.88 -53.20 -7.61
N GLU A 40 5.75 -53.26 -8.62
CA GLU A 40 6.36 -52.11 -9.27
C GLU A 40 5.33 -51.00 -9.45
N GLN A 41 5.56 -49.88 -8.77
CA GLN A 41 4.93 -48.62 -9.13
C GLN A 41 5.63 -48.15 -10.40
N GLU A 42 4.89 -48.18 -11.52
CA GLU A 42 5.24 -47.38 -12.69
C GLU A 42 5.40 -45.92 -12.23
N HIS A 43 6.64 -45.45 -12.30
CA HIS A 43 6.99 -44.05 -12.23
C HIS A 43 6.23 -43.31 -13.34
N VAL A 44 5.16 -42.61 -12.97
CA VAL A 44 4.63 -41.54 -13.80
C VAL A 44 5.58 -40.36 -13.63
N SER A 45 6.45 -40.19 -14.61
CA SER A 45 7.29 -39.00 -14.79
C SER A 45 6.40 -37.78 -15.10
N PRO A 46 6.52 -36.65 -14.38
CA PRO A 46 5.92 -35.41 -14.80
C PRO A 46 6.77 -34.79 -15.92
N SER A 47 6.22 -34.73 -17.12
CA SER A 47 6.72 -33.95 -18.26
C SER A 47 5.48 -33.43 -18.98
N GLN A 48 5.25 -32.14 -19.27
CA GLN A 48 6.14 -31.03 -19.64
C GLN A 48 5.47 -29.73 -19.12
N GLN A 49 6.07 -28.92 -18.25
CA GLN A 49 6.97 -27.79 -18.54
C GLN A 49 6.72 -27.05 -19.86
N SER A 50 6.26 -25.79 -19.70
CA SER A 50 6.88 -24.59 -20.27
C SER A 50 7.42 -24.74 -21.69
N LEU A 51 6.61 -24.31 -22.67
CA LEU A 51 7.13 -23.92 -23.98
C LEU A 51 7.44 -22.43 -23.92
N THR A 52 8.69 -22.11 -23.66
CA THR A 52 9.27 -20.82 -24.04
C THR A 52 9.12 -20.67 -25.56
N GLN A 53 8.16 -19.87 -26.01
CA GLN A 53 8.30 -19.26 -27.33
C GLN A 53 9.42 -18.24 -27.17
N ALA A 54 10.59 -18.56 -27.74
CA ALA A 54 11.84 -17.84 -27.53
C ALA A 54 11.66 -16.30 -27.55
N GLY A 55 11.68 -15.69 -26.37
CA GLY A 55 11.65 -14.24 -26.18
C GLY A 55 10.51 -13.66 -25.34
N SER A 56 9.49 -14.42 -24.90
CA SER A 56 8.44 -13.87 -24.03
C SER A 56 8.12 -14.68 -22.78
N CYS A 57 8.07 -14.04 -21.62
CA CYS A 57 7.72 -14.64 -20.31
C CYS A 57 6.20 -14.64 -20.12
N LYS A 58 5.57 -15.77 -20.44
CA LYS A 58 4.11 -15.92 -20.42
C LYS A 58 3.67 -17.26 -19.83
N VAL A 59 2.54 -17.28 -19.14
CA VAL A 59 1.89 -18.52 -18.66
C VAL A 59 0.48 -18.60 -19.24
N GLN A 60 0.15 -19.72 -19.90
CA GLN A 60 -1.13 -19.89 -20.61
C GLN A 60 -2.01 -20.96 -19.93
N PRO A 61 -3.34 -20.89 -20.13
CA PRO A 61 -4.26 -21.93 -19.70
C PRO A 61 -3.92 -23.34 -20.26
N PRO A 62 -4.30 -24.42 -19.54
CA PRO A 62 -5.02 -24.41 -18.28
C PRO A 62 -4.08 -24.16 -17.10
N PHE A 63 -4.28 -23.02 -16.44
CA PHE A 63 -3.83 -22.79 -15.08
C PHE A 63 -4.52 -23.85 -14.23
N THR A 64 -3.77 -24.82 -13.73
CA THR A 64 -4.30 -26.13 -13.32
C THR A 64 -5.43 -26.07 -12.27
N SER A 65 -6.71 -26.26 -12.64
CA SER A 65 -7.85 -26.58 -11.72
C SER A 65 -8.08 -25.70 -10.47
N SER A 66 -7.31 -24.64 -10.25
CA SER A 66 -7.26 -23.87 -9.00
C SER A 66 -7.68 -22.45 -9.28
N PHE A 67 -8.98 -22.24 -9.45
CA PHE A 67 -9.56 -20.94 -9.22
C PHE A 67 -9.56 -20.73 -7.70
N GLU A 68 -8.49 -20.11 -7.16
CA GLU A 68 -8.23 -20.00 -5.72
C GLU A 68 -8.29 -18.53 -5.23
N PRO A 69 -9.43 -17.82 -5.36
CA PRO A 69 -9.54 -16.49 -4.78
C PRO A 69 -9.31 -16.48 -3.26
N GLU A 70 -8.55 -15.50 -2.79
CA GLU A 70 -8.36 -15.22 -1.36
C GLU A 70 -8.55 -13.73 -1.04
N LEU A 71 -8.88 -13.41 0.22
CA LEU A 71 -8.94 -12.02 0.66
C LEU A 71 -7.52 -11.47 0.70
N GLU A 72 -7.28 -10.39 -0.02
CA GLU A 72 -6.00 -9.71 -0.05
C GLU A 72 -5.93 -8.68 1.09
N TRP A 73 -6.86 -7.74 1.09
CA TRP A 73 -7.01 -6.74 2.14
C TRP A 73 -8.47 -6.30 2.28
N GLU A 74 -8.77 -5.65 3.40
CA GLU A 74 -10.08 -5.06 3.67
C GLU A 74 -9.93 -3.70 4.36
N TRP A 75 -10.79 -2.75 4.01
CA TRP A 75 -10.96 -1.49 4.72
C TRP A 75 -12.23 -1.56 5.57
N LYS A 76 -12.13 -1.23 6.85
CA LYS A 76 -13.21 -1.31 7.85
C LYS A 76 -13.18 -0.13 8.84
N ARG A 77 -14.23 -0.03 9.67
CA ARG A 77 -14.47 1.03 10.68
C ARG A 77 -13.25 1.68 11.33
N ASN A 78 -12.32 0.85 11.81
CA ASN A 78 -11.20 1.31 12.65
C ASN A 78 -9.95 1.69 11.85
N ASP A 79 -9.97 1.52 10.52
CA ASP A 79 -8.84 1.86 9.66
C ASP A 79 -8.82 3.38 9.40
N SER A 80 -9.99 4.01 9.32
CA SER A 80 -10.11 5.45 9.16
C SER A 80 -10.20 6.22 10.48
N ARG A 81 -9.31 7.20 10.68
CA ARG A 81 -9.35 8.12 11.83
C ARG A 81 -10.41 9.22 11.70
N ILE A 82 -10.81 9.54 10.47
CA ILE A 82 -11.78 10.60 10.17
C ILE A 82 -13.17 9.97 10.03
N LEU A 83 -14.10 10.35 10.91
CA LEU A 83 -15.48 9.84 10.90
C LEU A 83 -15.55 8.29 10.86
N PRO A 84 -14.86 7.55 11.77
CA PRO A 84 -14.76 6.09 11.72
C PRO A 84 -16.10 5.36 11.61
N GLY A 85 -17.17 5.93 12.18
CA GLY A 85 -18.51 5.36 12.07
C GLY A 85 -19.12 5.36 10.67
N HIS A 86 -18.55 6.05 9.68
CA HIS A 86 -18.98 6.02 8.27
C HIS A 86 -18.23 4.92 7.54
N ASP A 87 -18.65 3.68 7.77
CA ASP A 87 -18.01 2.43 7.36
C ASP A 87 -18.90 1.55 6.48
N GLN A 88 -20.16 1.94 6.26
CA GLN A 88 -21.12 1.17 5.46
C GLN A 88 -21.04 1.58 4.00
N VAL A 89 -20.81 0.63 3.10
CA VAL A 89 -20.75 0.88 1.65
C VAL A 89 -21.82 0.05 0.95
N MET A 90 -22.66 0.71 0.15
CA MET A 90 -23.81 0.08 -0.54
C MET A 90 -23.97 0.70 -1.94
N MET A 91 -22.85 0.85 -2.64
CA MET A 91 -22.73 1.37 -4.00
C MET A 91 -21.52 0.71 -4.68
N THR A 92 -21.48 0.69 -6.00
CA THR A 92 -20.32 0.21 -6.78
C THR A 92 -19.17 1.21 -6.60
N PRO A 93 -18.03 0.81 -6.01
CA PRO A 93 -16.85 1.67 -5.94
C PRO A 93 -16.35 2.03 -7.34
N VAL A 94 -15.68 3.17 -7.49
CA VAL A 94 -14.90 3.47 -8.69
C VAL A 94 -13.43 3.30 -8.38
N VAL A 95 -12.64 2.89 -9.38
CA VAL A 95 -11.20 2.70 -9.26
C VAL A 95 -10.52 3.55 -10.33
N ILE A 96 -9.68 4.47 -9.90
CA ILE A 96 -9.02 5.47 -10.75
C ILE A 96 -7.80 6.07 -10.01
N GLU A 97 -6.73 6.37 -10.73
CA GLU A 97 -5.56 7.06 -10.17
C GLU A 97 -5.90 8.53 -9.81
N LEU A 98 -5.79 8.92 -8.53
CA LEU A 98 -6.09 10.30 -8.10
C LEU A 98 -4.84 11.11 -7.72
N ASN A 99 -3.72 10.47 -7.42
CA ASN A 99 -2.63 11.11 -6.68
C ASN A 99 -1.29 11.14 -7.45
N GLY A 100 -1.19 10.37 -8.53
CA GLY A 100 -0.06 10.30 -9.45
C GLY A 100 1.06 9.38 -8.98
N ASP A 101 0.81 8.43 -8.07
CA ASP A 101 1.80 7.45 -7.62
C ASP A 101 1.87 6.20 -8.51
N GLY A 102 0.93 6.04 -9.45
CA GLY A 102 0.87 4.93 -10.41
C GLY A 102 0.09 3.73 -9.89
N ILE A 103 -0.59 3.85 -8.75
CA ILE A 103 -1.46 2.85 -8.16
C ILE A 103 -2.89 3.41 -8.14
N PRO A 104 -3.86 2.73 -8.79
CA PRO A 104 -5.25 3.18 -8.78
C PRO A 104 -5.84 3.29 -7.37
N ASP A 105 -6.69 4.29 -7.17
CA ASP A 105 -7.34 4.55 -5.89
C ASP A 105 -8.80 4.10 -5.92
N VAL A 106 -9.29 3.58 -4.78
CA VAL A 106 -10.69 3.15 -4.65
C VAL A 106 -11.50 4.28 -4.02
N VAL A 107 -12.49 4.78 -4.76
CA VAL A 107 -13.36 5.89 -4.33
C VAL A 107 -14.79 5.39 -4.12
N PHE A 108 -15.37 5.75 -2.98
CA PHE A 108 -16.69 5.26 -2.58
C PHE A 108 -17.44 6.22 -1.65
N ASN A 109 -18.77 6.07 -1.62
CA ASN A 109 -19.61 6.73 -0.63
C ASN A 109 -19.78 5.81 0.59
N ALA A 110 -19.53 6.33 1.79
CA ALA A 110 -19.70 5.60 3.05
C ALA A 110 -20.69 6.30 3.98
N PHE A 111 -21.60 5.54 4.61
CA PHE A 111 -22.58 6.06 5.57
C PHE A 111 -22.44 5.40 6.95
N ALA A 112 -23.10 5.99 7.96
CA ALA A 112 -22.95 5.56 9.35
C ALA A 112 -24.15 4.78 9.88
N GLY A 113 -23.92 3.54 10.32
CA GLY A 113 -24.96 2.67 10.86
C GLY A 113 -26.12 2.51 9.89
N GLU A 114 -27.31 3.01 10.25
CA GLU A 114 -28.50 2.96 9.39
C GLU A 114 -28.82 4.30 8.68
N VAL A 115 -27.98 5.33 8.85
CA VAL A 115 -28.21 6.69 8.34
C VAL A 115 -27.73 6.83 6.89
N ILE A 116 -28.43 6.16 5.97
CA ILE A 116 -28.06 6.04 4.55
C ILE A 116 -28.04 7.38 3.79
N ASP A 117 -28.81 8.37 4.24
CA ASP A 117 -28.96 9.66 3.55
C ASP A 117 -27.85 10.66 3.91
N SER A 118 -26.94 10.30 4.83
CA SER A 118 -25.92 11.21 5.35
C SER A 118 -24.52 10.62 5.24
N GLY A 119 -24.13 10.24 4.02
CA GLY A 119 -22.81 9.67 3.71
C GLY A 119 -21.71 10.71 3.49
N VAL A 120 -20.49 10.21 3.33
CA VAL A 120 -19.26 10.92 2.94
C VAL A 120 -18.62 10.25 1.73
N VAL A 121 -17.89 11.01 0.93
CA VAL A 121 -16.99 10.46 -0.10
C VAL A 121 -15.63 10.17 0.53
N ARG A 122 -15.04 9.03 0.19
CA ARG A 122 -13.72 8.58 0.64
C ARG A 122 -12.90 8.10 -0.55
N ALA A 123 -11.58 8.28 -0.46
CA ALA A 123 -10.61 7.61 -1.31
C ALA A 123 -9.60 6.87 -0.42
N ILE A 124 -9.27 5.65 -0.82
CA ILE A 124 -8.25 4.80 -0.21
C ILE A 124 -7.29 4.30 -1.30
N SER A 125 -6.03 4.06 -0.96
CA SER A 125 -5.06 3.51 -1.90
C SER A 125 -5.43 2.08 -2.28
N GLY A 126 -5.34 1.74 -3.56
CA GLY A 126 -5.53 0.37 -4.03
C GLY A 126 -4.45 -0.62 -3.58
N ALA A 127 -3.27 -0.13 -3.18
CA ALA A 127 -2.16 -0.98 -2.73
C ALA A 127 -2.47 -1.76 -1.44
N ASP A 128 -3.15 -1.13 -0.49
CA ASP A 128 -3.32 -1.68 0.86
C ASP A 128 -4.59 -1.21 1.59
N GLY A 129 -5.44 -0.42 0.92
CA GLY A 129 -6.63 0.16 1.50
C GLY A 129 -6.35 1.30 2.50
N SER A 130 -5.14 1.85 2.57
CA SER A 130 -4.84 2.99 3.44
C SER A 130 -5.61 4.26 3.03
N ASP A 131 -6.06 5.04 4.01
CA ASP A 131 -6.80 6.28 3.76
C ASP A 131 -5.94 7.31 3.00
N LEU A 132 -6.48 7.83 1.90
CA LEU A 132 -5.93 9.02 1.24
C LEU A 132 -6.62 10.28 1.74
N TRP A 133 -7.95 10.34 1.61
CA TRP A 133 -8.74 11.47 2.07
C TRP A 133 -10.20 11.10 2.35
N THR A 134 -10.89 12.00 3.06
CA THR A 134 -12.32 11.89 3.36
C THR A 134 -12.97 13.27 3.36
N VAL A 135 -14.06 13.42 2.61
CA VAL A 135 -14.86 14.66 2.60
C VAL A 135 -15.65 14.74 3.90
N SER A 136 -15.08 15.39 4.93
CA SER A 136 -15.67 15.42 6.28
C SER A 136 -16.64 16.58 6.53
N ASP A 137 -16.63 17.62 5.69
CA ASP A 137 -17.48 18.80 5.86
C ASP A 137 -18.97 18.45 5.70
N GLU A 138 -19.77 18.78 6.70
CA GLU A 138 -21.21 18.47 6.72
C GLU A 138 -22.02 19.16 5.62
N ARG A 139 -21.50 20.23 5.02
CA ARG A 139 -22.15 20.91 3.89
C ARG A 139 -22.15 20.07 2.62
N TYR A 140 -21.22 19.12 2.51
CA TYR A 140 -20.97 18.32 1.31
C TYR A 140 -21.39 16.85 1.46
N ARG A 141 -22.29 16.55 2.41
CA ARG A 141 -22.80 15.19 2.60
C ARG A 141 -23.52 14.68 1.35
N VAL A 142 -23.31 13.39 1.11
CA VAL A 142 -23.81 12.66 -0.06
C VAL A 142 -24.85 11.63 0.36
N HIS A 143 -25.62 11.12 -0.58
CA HIS A 143 -26.49 9.98 -0.30
C HIS A 143 -25.67 8.70 -0.40
N GLY A 144 -25.55 7.93 0.69
CA GLY A 144 -24.60 6.80 0.79
C GLY A 144 -24.75 5.76 -0.33
N PRO A 145 -25.95 5.27 -0.61
CA PRO A 145 -26.22 4.33 -1.72
C PRO A 145 -26.13 4.91 -3.14
N SER A 146 -25.85 6.22 -3.29
CA SER A 146 -25.67 6.78 -4.63
C SER A 146 -24.32 6.37 -5.21
N HIS A 147 -24.22 6.41 -6.53
CA HIS A 147 -23.03 6.00 -7.26
C HIS A 147 -22.17 7.19 -7.65
N ILE A 148 -20.89 6.90 -7.90
CA ILE A 148 -19.88 7.87 -8.29
C ILE A 148 -19.59 7.68 -9.78
N ALA A 149 -19.24 8.78 -10.45
CA ALA A 149 -18.45 8.77 -11.67
C ALA A 149 -17.21 9.65 -11.46
N ALA A 150 -16.07 9.19 -11.96
CA ALA A 150 -14.81 9.90 -11.86
C ALA A 150 -14.09 9.97 -13.21
N GLY A 151 -13.33 11.03 -13.43
CA GLY A 151 -12.60 11.29 -14.67
C GLY A 151 -12.25 12.77 -14.80
N ASP A 152 -11.25 13.09 -15.61
CA ASP A 152 -10.87 14.48 -15.90
C ASP A 152 -11.99 15.15 -16.70
N ILE A 153 -12.75 16.04 -16.06
CA ILE A 153 -13.91 16.69 -16.69
C ILE A 153 -13.61 18.05 -17.31
N ASP A 154 -12.51 18.69 -16.92
CA ASP A 154 -12.17 20.06 -17.33
C ASP A 154 -10.77 20.24 -17.95
N HIS A 155 -10.10 19.11 -18.21
CA HIS A 155 -8.82 19.00 -18.92
C HIS A 155 -7.63 19.58 -18.17
N ASP A 156 -7.63 19.51 -16.84
CA ASP A 156 -6.49 19.90 -16.00
C ASP A 156 -5.47 18.77 -15.79
N GLY A 157 -5.77 17.56 -16.29
CA GLY A 157 -4.94 16.37 -16.18
C GLY A 157 -5.14 15.59 -14.88
N LYS A 158 -6.19 15.90 -14.11
CA LYS A 158 -6.53 15.19 -12.87
C LYS A 158 -8.01 14.81 -12.85
N PRO A 159 -8.38 13.65 -12.28
CA PRO A 159 -9.79 13.27 -12.24
C PRO A 159 -10.61 14.03 -11.19
N GLU A 160 -11.80 14.44 -11.57
CA GLU A 160 -12.86 14.85 -10.64
C GLU A 160 -13.69 13.66 -10.17
N VAL A 161 -14.31 13.80 -8.99
CA VAL A 161 -15.20 12.80 -8.40
C VAL A 161 -16.61 13.39 -8.26
N CYS A 162 -17.57 12.87 -9.02
CA CYS A 162 -18.95 13.35 -9.05
C CYS A 162 -19.94 12.32 -8.49
N THR A 163 -20.91 12.76 -7.68
CA THR A 163 -21.87 11.91 -6.97
C THR A 163 -23.17 12.66 -6.66
N ILE A 164 -24.09 12.03 -5.93
CA ILE A 164 -25.41 12.60 -5.58
C ILE A 164 -25.41 13.18 -4.16
N PRO A 165 -25.82 14.46 -3.97
CA PRO A 165 -25.92 15.07 -2.65
C PRO A 165 -26.89 14.34 -1.71
N LYS A 166 -26.77 14.53 -0.39
CA LYS A 166 -27.64 13.99 0.67
C LYS A 166 -29.15 14.06 0.36
N GLY A 167 -29.60 15.12 -0.30
CA GLY A 167 -31.01 15.30 -0.68
C GLY A 167 -31.51 14.39 -1.81
N GLY A 168 -30.62 13.58 -2.41
CA GLY A 168 -30.93 12.69 -3.53
C GLY A 168 -31.13 13.42 -4.87
N LYS A 169 -30.86 14.72 -4.95
CA LYS A 169 -31.15 15.56 -6.12
C LYS A 169 -29.93 16.35 -6.57
N GLY A 170 -29.75 16.40 -7.89
CA GLY A 170 -28.63 17.07 -8.53
C GLY A 170 -27.33 16.27 -8.43
N VAL A 171 -26.24 16.93 -8.80
CA VAL A 171 -24.86 16.42 -8.71
C VAL A 171 -24.04 17.34 -7.80
N ILE A 172 -23.12 16.74 -7.05
CA ILE A 172 -22.00 17.39 -6.34
C ILE A 172 -20.69 16.76 -6.81
N CYS A 173 -19.68 17.58 -7.09
CA CYS A 173 -18.37 17.13 -7.56
C CYS A 173 -17.25 17.68 -6.67
N PHE A 174 -16.18 16.91 -6.60
CA PHE A 174 -14.96 17.18 -5.85
C PHE A 174 -13.75 17.07 -6.78
N GLU A 175 -12.69 17.80 -6.46
CA GLU A 175 -11.38 17.63 -7.09
C GLU A 175 -10.76 16.28 -6.66
N HIS A 176 -9.68 15.89 -7.34
CA HIS A 176 -8.94 14.65 -7.10
C HIS A 176 -8.49 14.44 -5.63
N ASP A 177 -8.31 15.53 -4.88
CA ASP A 177 -7.89 15.55 -3.47
C ASP A 177 -9.06 15.60 -2.46
N GLY A 178 -10.30 15.50 -2.95
CA GLY A 178 -11.51 15.57 -2.15
C GLY A 178 -11.96 17.00 -1.81
N SER A 179 -11.26 18.04 -2.30
CA SER A 179 -11.73 19.42 -2.15
C SER A 179 -12.99 19.67 -2.98
N TYR A 180 -13.87 20.56 -2.50
CA TYR A 180 -15.14 20.83 -3.16
C TYR A 180 -14.95 21.60 -4.47
N LYS A 181 -15.53 21.10 -5.57
CA LYS A 181 -15.53 21.77 -6.88
C LYS A 181 -16.82 22.56 -7.11
N PHE A 182 -17.96 21.88 -7.23
CA PHE A 182 -19.27 22.52 -7.38
C PHE A 182 -20.44 21.62 -6.94
N ARG A 183 -21.63 22.23 -6.85
CA ARG A 183 -22.90 21.54 -6.66
C ARG A 183 -24.00 22.22 -7.47
N THR A 184 -24.80 21.40 -8.15
CA THR A 184 -25.97 21.86 -8.92
C THR A 184 -27.13 22.34 -8.02
N PRO A 185 -28.11 23.13 -8.52
CA PRO A 185 -29.18 23.74 -7.71
C PRO A 185 -30.12 22.80 -6.95
N GLY A 186 -30.17 21.50 -7.27
CA GLY A 186 -30.95 20.49 -6.54
C GLY A 186 -32.45 20.46 -6.87
N ASP A 187 -32.87 21.10 -7.96
CA ASP A 187 -34.22 21.08 -8.53
C ASP A 187 -34.49 19.87 -9.45
N GLN A 188 -33.46 19.03 -9.63
CA GLN A 188 -33.50 17.80 -10.43
C GLN A 188 -34.42 16.73 -9.81
N PRO A 189 -34.86 15.73 -10.61
CA PRO A 189 -35.47 14.53 -10.09
C PRO A 189 -34.57 13.80 -9.09
N ASP A 190 -35.22 12.95 -8.30
CA ASP A 190 -34.55 12.11 -7.32
C ASP A 190 -33.75 10.99 -7.98
N ASN A 191 -32.45 10.93 -7.67
CA ASN A 191 -31.50 9.93 -8.14
C ASN A 191 -30.73 9.27 -6.98
N ARG A 192 -31.34 9.14 -5.80
CA ARG A 192 -30.66 8.77 -4.54
C ARG A 192 -29.92 7.42 -4.53
N ARG A 193 -30.25 6.44 -5.39
CA ARG A 193 -29.49 5.17 -5.53
C ARG A 193 -28.81 5.03 -6.88
N GLY A 194 -29.13 5.89 -7.85
CA GLY A 194 -28.40 5.95 -9.11
C GLY A 194 -27.11 6.75 -8.96
N GLY A 195 -26.57 7.23 -10.07
CA GLY A 195 -25.39 8.09 -10.06
C GLY A 195 -25.19 8.80 -11.39
N PRO A 196 -24.16 9.67 -11.46
CA PRO A 196 -23.79 10.30 -12.70
C PRO A 196 -23.06 9.32 -13.64
N SER A 197 -22.85 9.74 -14.88
CA SER A 197 -21.88 9.17 -15.83
C SER A 197 -21.24 10.31 -16.62
N LEU A 198 -20.07 10.05 -17.19
CA LEU A 198 -19.25 11.04 -17.86
C LEU A 198 -19.14 10.71 -19.35
N ALA A 199 -19.30 11.73 -20.19
CA ALA A 199 -19.08 11.63 -21.63
C ALA A 199 -18.84 13.01 -22.23
N ASP A 200 -17.88 13.13 -23.14
CA ASP A 200 -17.79 14.31 -24.01
C ASP A 200 -18.77 14.13 -25.18
N LEU A 201 -19.93 14.80 -25.11
CA LEU A 201 -21.04 14.60 -26.05
C LEU A 201 -20.91 15.47 -27.30
N ASP A 202 -20.32 16.66 -27.19
CA ASP A 202 -20.15 17.60 -28.29
C ASP A 202 -18.73 17.68 -28.86
N ARG A 203 -17.81 16.91 -28.27
CA ARG A 203 -16.42 16.69 -28.71
C ARG A 203 -15.57 17.94 -28.60
N ASP A 204 -15.87 18.79 -27.63
CA ASP A 204 -15.15 20.02 -27.39
C ASP A 204 -13.99 19.87 -26.39
N GLY A 205 -13.82 18.66 -25.84
CA GLY A 205 -12.87 18.31 -24.80
C GLY A 205 -13.48 18.42 -23.41
N ASN A 206 -14.38 19.36 -23.14
CA ASN A 206 -15.01 19.39 -21.83
C ASN A 206 -16.01 18.24 -21.68
N VAL A 207 -16.00 17.61 -20.52
CA VAL A 207 -16.84 16.45 -20.29
C VAL A 207 -18.21 16.86 -19.78
N GLU A 208 -19.25 16.32 -20.40
CA GLU A 208 -20.60 16.40 -19.86
C GLU A 208 -20.85 15.39 -18.75
N ILE A 209 -21.61 15.84 -17.76
CA ILE A 209 -22.07 15.03 -16.64
C ILE A 209 -23.53 14.68 -16.87
N LEU A 210 -23.80 13.40 -17.08
CA LEU A 210 -25.12 12.83 -17.27
C LEU A 210 -25.65 12.40 -15.90
N SER A 211 -26.85 12.85 -15.52
CA SER A 211 -27.51 12.36 -14.32
C SER A 211 -29.02 12.34 -14.53
N ALA A 212 -29.61 11.15 -14.52
CA ALA A 212 -31.00 10.95 -14.90
C ALA A 212 -31.26 11.51 -16.32
N ASN A 213 -32.32 12.30 -16.52
CA ASN A 213 -32.61 12.99 -17.78
C ASN A 213 -31.91 14.35 -17.92
N HIS A 214 -31.00 14.72 -17.04
CA HIS A 214 -30.29 16.00 -17.08
C HIS A 214 -28.87 15.80 -17.58
N VAL A 215 -28.41 16.74 -18.39
CA VAL A 215 -27.01 16.83 -18.81
C VAL A 215 -26.46 18.18 -18.39
N PHE A 216 -25.33 18.15 -17.71
CA PHE A 216 -24.61 19.32 -17.23
C PHE A 216 -23.25 19.43 -17.94
N THR A 217 -22.77 20.65 -18.12
CA THR A 217 -21.37 20.90 -18.50
C THR A 217 -20.42 20.53 -17.36
N HIS A 218 -19.12 20.46 -17.63
CA HIS A 218 -18.05 20.29 -16.61
C HIS A 218 -18.13 21.26 -15.42
N THR A 219 -18.74 22.45 -15.56
CA THR A 219 -18.93 23.42 -14.46
C THR A 219 -20.18 23.20 -13.60
N GLY A 220 -21.00 22.20 -13.94
CA GLY A 220 -22.31 21.98 -13.32
C GLY A 220 -23.44 22.85 -13.86
N ALA A 221 -23.19 23.67 -14.90
CA ALA A 221 -24.26 24.39 -15.59
C ALA A 221 -25.15 23.43 -16.38
N LEU A 222 -26.47 23.62 -16.32
CA LEU A 222 -27.43 22.79 -17.05
C LEU A 222 -27.31 23.03 -18.56
N LYS A 223 -27.05 21.96 -19.34
CA LYS A 223 -26.97 21.97 -20.80
C LYS A 223 -28.34 21.74 -21.42
N TRP A 224 -29.03 20.67 -21.01
CA TRP A 224 -30.40 20.36 -21.42
C TRP A 224 -31.08 19.33 -20.51
N VAL A 225 -32.40 19.19 -20.66
CA VAL A 225 -33.23 18.19 -19.95
C VAL A 225 -34.04 17.38 -20.97
N GLY A 226 -33.90 16.07 -20.93
CA GLY A 226 -34.69 15.14 -21.74
C GLY A 226 -36.12 15.00 -21.24
N ALA A 227 -37.07 14.74 -22.14
CA ALA A 227 -38.51 14.65 -21.82
C ALA A 227 -38.91 13.39 -21.00
N GLY A 228 -38.02 12.40 -20.88
CA GLY A 228 -38.20 11.15 -20.14
C GLY A 228 -37.89 11.28 -18.64
N GLY A 229 -38.06 10.17 -17.90
CA GLY A 229 -37.87 10.11 -16.45
C GLY A 229 -36.41 9.92 -16.01
N VAL A 230 -36.21 9.45 -14.78
CA VAL A 230 -34.91 9.41 -14.09
C VAL A 230 -33.92 8.34 -14.55
N GLY A 231 -34.17 7.67 -15.68
CA GLY A 231 -33.27 6.62 -16.18
C GLY A 231 -33.27 5.31 -15.42
N GLY A 232 -34.30 5.08 -14.63
CA GLY A 232 -34.45 3.91 -13.78
C GLY A 232 -35.78 3.95 -13.03
N PHE A 233 -35.83 3.41 -11.82
CA PHE A 233 -37.08 3.32 -11.07
C PHE A 233 -37.43 4.65 -10.38
N PRO A 234 -38.71 5.08 -10.42
CA PRO A 234 -39.17 6.26 -9.67
C PRO A 234 -38.77 6.19 -8.19
N TYR A 235 -38.24 7.30 -7.66
CA TYR A 235 -37.79 7.46 -6.26
C TYR A 235 -36.60 6.59 -5.83
N GLN A 236 -36.01 5.84 -6.75
CA GLN A 236 -34.83 5.01 -6.49
C GLN A 236 -33.64 5.51 -7.28
N GLY A 237 -33.86 6.03 -8.50
CA GLY A 237 -32.81 6.53 -9.38
C GLY A 237 -32.43 5.54 -10.48
N GLY A 238 -31.46 5.93 -11.30
CA GLY A 238 -31.00 5.18 -12.46
C GLY A 238 -29.67 5.69 -13.00
N PHE A 239 -29.29 5.16 -14.15
CA PHE A 239 -28.01 5.42 -14.79
C PHE A 239 -28.26 5.77 -16.25
N SER A 240 -28.03 7.03 -16.60
CA SER A 240 -27.92 7.45 -17.99
C SER A 240 -26.45 7.46 -18.38
N PHE A 241 -26.15 7.03 -19.61
CA PHE A 241 -24.79 6.98 -20.14
C PHE A 241 -24.81 7.28 -21.63
N ALA A 242 -23.63 7.45 -22.22
CA ALA A 242 -23.49 7.77 -23.63
C ALA A 242 -22.96 6.59 -24.44
N ALA A 243 -23.47 6.40 -25.67
CA ALA A 243 -22.91 5.50 -26.67
C ALA A 243 -23.44 5.86 -28.06
N ASP A 244 -22.62 5.69 -29.10
CA ASP A 244 -23.04 5.80 -30.51
C ASP A 244 -23.77 4.50 -30.92
N ILE A 245 -25.10 4.49 -30.80
CA ILE A 245 -25.90 3.27 -31.03
C ILE A 245 -26.33 3.11 -32.48
N ASP A 246 -26.39 4.20 -33.24
CA ASP A 246 -26.84 4.21 -34.63
C ASP A 246 -25.69 4.34 -35.66
N GLY A 247 -24.44 4.42 -35.19
CA GLY A 247 -23.23 4.34 -35.99
C GLY A 247 -22.93 5.60 -36.79
N ASP A 248 -23.49 6.75 -36.40
CA ASP A 248 -23.23 8.04 -37.06
C ASP A 248 -21.94 8.74 -36.56
N GLY A 249 -21.29 8.12 -35.56
CA GLY A 249 -20.08 8.58 -34.90
C GLY A 249 -20.35 9.42 -33.66
N VAL A 250 -21.55 9.97 -33.48
CA VAL A 250 -21.94 10.83 -32.34
C VAL A 250 -22.54 9.95 -31.25
N GLN A 251 -22.24 10.27 -30.00
CA GLN A 251 -22.83 9.52 -28.89
C GLN A 251 -24.27 10.00 -28.61
N GLU A 252 -25.19 9.05 -28.51
CA GLU A 252 -26.51 9.25 -27.93
C GLU A 252 -26.44 9.22 -26.41
N VAL A 253 -27.39 9.86 -25.74
CA VAL A 253 -27.65 9.66 -24.32
C VAL A 253 -28.73 8.60 -24.15
N ILE A 254 -28.32 7.45 -23.63
CA ILE A 254 -29.18 6.32 -23.28
C ILE A 254 -29.72 6.55 -21.87
N ASN A 255 -31.03 6.79 -21.77
CA ASN A 255 -31.71 7.02 -20.51
C ASN A 255 -32.89 6.04 -20.40
N ASN A 256 -32.57 4.78 -20.07
CA ASN A 256 -33.54 3.68 -20.01
C ASN A 256 -34.25 3.51 -21.38
N ARG A 257 -35.57 3.67 -21.46
CA ARG A 257 -36.38 3.47 -22.68
C ARG A 257 -36.49 4.73 -23.55
N SER A 258 -35.79 5.81 -23.20
CA SER A 258 -35.77 7.07 -23.95
C SER A 258 -34.34 7.42 -24.33
N ILE A 259 -34.11 7.59 -25.62
CA ILE A 259 -32.79 7.87 -26.17
C ILE A 259 -32.79 9.26 -26.79
N TYR A 260 -31.73 10.03 -26.53
CA TYR A 260 -31.57 11.39 -27.01
C TYR A 260 -30.29 11.50 -27.83
N ARG A 261 -30.29 12.37 -28.83
CA ARG A 261 -29.04 12.83 -29.46
C ARG A 261 -28.24 13.68 -28.46
N ALA A 262 -26.96 13.89 -28.74
CA ALA A 262 -26.07 14.75 -27.94
C ALA A 262 -26.65 16.15 -27.60
N ASN A 263 -27.49 16.71 -28.48
CA ASN A 263 -28.15 18.01 -28.27
C ASN A 263 -29.45 17.97 -27.44
N GLY A 264 -29.83 16.81 -26.90
CA GLY A 264 -31.03 16.62 -26.09
C GLY A 264 -32.32 16.39 -26.87
N SER A 265 -32.30 16.44 -28.21
CA SER A 265 -33.46 16.06 -29.03
C SER A 265 -33.71 14.56 -28.95
N SER A 266 -34.97 14.14 -28.92
CA SER A 266 -35.31 12.70 -28.89
C SER A 266 -34.84 12.01 -30.18
N LEU A 267 -34.09 10.92 -30.03
CA LEU A 267 -33.80 9.98 -31.12
C LEU A 267 -34.97 9.01 -31.26
N CYS A 268 -35.28 8.29 -30.19
CA CYS A 268 -36.39 7.37 -30.11
C CYS A 268 -36.82 7.13 -28.66
N ARG A 269 -37.99 6.52 -28.49
CA ARG A 269 -38.51 6.09 -27.20
C ARG A 269 -39.43 4.88 -27.38
N ASN A 270 -39.40 3.96 -26.42
CA ASN A 270 -40.36 2.86 -26.36
C ASN A 270 -41.40 3.09 -25.25
N ASP A 271 -42.64 3.36 -25.63
CA ASP A 271 -43.73 3.57 -24.67
C ASP A 271 -44.42 2.27 -24.20
N ASP A 272 -44.12 1.13 -24.84
CA ASP A 272 -44.74 -0.17 -24.56
C ASP A 272 -44.08 -0.93 -23.39
N ILE A 273 -42.98 -0.40 -22.83
CA ILE A 273 -42.25 -1.00 -21.72
C ILE A 273 -42.21 -0.07 -20.50
N GLU A 274 -42.14 -0.68 -19.32
CA GLU A 274 -41.93 0.07 -18.07
C GLU A 274 -40.49 0.60 -17.98
N ASP A 275 -40.26 1.50 -17.03
CA ASP A 275 -38.92 1.98 -16.73
C ASP A 275 -38.07 0.89 -16.07
N GLY A 276 -36.77 0.88 -16.39
CA GLY A 276 -35.82 -0.09 -15.90
C GLY A 276 -34.38 0.40 -15.98
N LEU A 277 -33.47 -0.42 -15.46
CA LEU A 277 -32.02 -0.25 -15.58
C LEU A 277 -31.54 -0.72 -16.95
N VAL A 278 -30.46 -0.14 -17.45
CA VAL A 278 -30.09 -0.25 -18.86
C VAL A 278 -28.63 -0.67 -19.07
N GLY A 279 -28.41 -1.37 -20.17
CA GLY A 279 -27.09 -1.68 -20.74
C GLY A 279 -27.18 -1.75 -22.26
N VAL A 280 -26.04 -1.73 -22.94
CA VAL A 280 -25.93 -1.70 -24.40
C VAL A 280 -24.93 -2.74 -24.89
N GLY A 281 -25.19 -3.31 -26.06
CA GLY A 281 -24.29 -4.25 -26.74
C GLY A 281 -24.84 -4.60 -28.11
N ASN A 282 -24.08 -5.35 -28.91
CA ASN A 282 -24.53 -5.81 -30.22
C ASN A 282 -24.98 -7.27 -30.15
N PHE A 283 -26.27 -7.51 -30.38
CA PHE A 283 -26.90 -8.83 -30.24
C PHE A 283 -27.30 -9.45 -31.58
N ASP A 284 -26.95 -8.81 -32.69
CA ASP A 284 -27.19 -9.33 -34.04
C ASP A 284 -25.95 -9.25 -34.95
N ALA A 285 -26.16 -9.22 -36.27
CA ALA A 285 -25.07 -9.23 -37.25
C ALA A 285 -24.74 -7.82 -37.79
N GLY A 286 -25.56 -6.82 -37.46
CA GLY A 286 -25.33 -5.43 -37.80
C GLY A 286 -24.26 -4.78 -36.92
N PRO A 287 -23.89 -3.52 -37.18
CA PRO A 287 -22.91 -2.80 -36.38
C PRO A 287 -23.53 -1.97 -35.23
N PHE A 288 -24.86 -1.93 -35.15
CA PHE A 288 -25.60 -1.03 -34.27
C PHE A 288 -25.68 -1.59 -32.84
N GLY A 289 -25.94 -0.70 -31.88
CA GLY A 289 -26.13 -1.08 -30.48
C GLY A 289 -27.60 -1.37 -30.17
N GLU A 290 -27.89 -2.57 -29.69
CA GLU A 290 -29.17 -2.89 -29.05
C GLU A 290 -29.13 -2.53 -27.57
N ILE A 291 -30.30 -2.19 -27.03
CA ILE A 291 -30.47 -1.69 -25.67
C ILE A 291 -31.21 -2.75 -24.85
N VAL A 292 -30.60 -3.18 -23.75
CA VAL A 292 -31.23 -4.07 -22.77
C VAL A 292 -31.84 -3.20 -21.68
N VAL A 293 -33.16 -3.32 -21.47
CA VAL A 293 -33.88 -2.66 -20.37
C VAL A 293 -34.40 -3.72 -19.39
N VAL A 294 -34.00 -3.61 -18.14
CA VAL A 294 -34.36 -4.50 -17.04
C VAL A 294 -35.22 -3.78 -16.02
N GLY A 295 -36.49 -4.17 -15.96
CA GLY A 295 -37.46 -3.76 -14.93
C GLY A 295 -38.19 -5.01 -14.42
N LYS A 296 -39.52 -5.01 -14.38
CA LYS A 296 -40.28 -6.25 -14.08
C LYS A 296 -40.08 -7.39 -15.11
N ALA A 297 -39.38 -7.11 -16.20
CA ALA A 297 -39.03 -8.03 -17.25
C ALA A 297 -37.69 -7.59 -17.87
N VAL A 298 -37.02 -8.52 -18.56
CA VAL A 298 -35.87 -8.24 -19.43
C VAL A 298 -36.39 -7.98 -20.83
N THR A 299 -36.08 -6.81 -21.39
CA THR A 299 -36.50 -6.44 -22.75
C THR A 299 -35.29 -6.00 -23.58
N LEU A 300 -35.16 -6.57 -24.78
CA LEU A 300 -34.19 -6.13 -25.77
C LEU A 300 -34.88 -5.20 -26.78
N LEU A 301 -34.31 -4.02 -26.98
CA LEU A 301 -34.69 -3.05 -28.00
C LEU A 301 -33.58 -2.94 -29.04
N ASN A 302 -33.94 -2.65 -30.29
CA ASN A 302 -32.94 -2.24 -31.28
C ASN A 302 -32.55 -0.77 -31.18
N ASP A 303 -31.60 -0.34 -32.01
CA ASP A 303 -31.12 1.04 -32.25
C ASP A 303 -32.24 2.09 -32.42
N LYS A 304 -33.43 1.67 -32.85
CA LYS A 304 -34.62 2.51 -33.06
C LYS A 304 -35.65 2.41 -31.93
N CYS A 305 -35.23 1.91 -30.76
CA CYS A 305 -36.06 1.66 -29.60
C CYS A 305 -37.22 0.68 -29.87
N LYS A 306 -37.19 -0.12 -30.95
CA LYS A 306 -38.25 -1.12 -31.21
C LYS A 306 -37.96 -2.37 -30.42
N LYS A 307 -38.99 -2.86 -29.73
CA LYS A 307 -38.92 -4.09 -28.95
C LYS A 307 -38.69 -5.30 -29.86
N MET A 308 -37.60 -6.03 -29.61
CA MET A 308 -37.28 -7.29 -30.25
C MET A 308 -37.91 -8.46 -29.50
N TRP A 309 -37.75 -8.50 -28.18
CA TRP A 309 -38.38 -9.49 -27.31
C TRP A 309 -38.46 -9.02 -25.87
N THR A 310 -39.34 -9.65 -25.08
CA THR A 310 -39.44 -9.48 -23.62
C THR A 310 -39.53 -10.84 -22.93
N LYS A 311 -38.86 -10.99 -21.79
CA LYS A 311 -38.86 -12.21 -20.97
C LYS A 311 -39.07 -11.86 -19.48
N SER A 312 -39.79 -12.72 -18.78
CA SER A 312 -39.92 -12.64 -17.33
C SER A 312 -38.58 -12.92 -16.65
N ILE A 313 -38.30 -12.25 -15.53
CA ILE A 313 -37.11 -12.51 -14.70
C ILE A 313 -37.35 -13.77 -13.86
N PRO A 314 -36.56 -14.85 -14.03
CA PRO A 314 -36.64 -15.99 -13.14
C PRO A 314 -36.35 -15.56 -11.69
N GLY A 315 -37.15 -16.05 -10.75
CA GLY A 315 -37.06 -15.64 -9.36
C GLY A 315 -37.81 -14.35 -8.99
N GLY A 316 -38.32 -13.60 -9.97
CA GLY A 316 -39.13 -12.40 -9.73
C GLY A 316 -38.30 -11.16 -9.37
N GLY A 317 -38.92 -10.20 -8.68
CA GLY A 317 -38.33 -8.91 -8.34
C GLY A 317 -38.46 -7.85 -9.43
N PHE A 318 -37.60 -6.83 -9.34
CA PHE A 318 -37.55 -5.70 -10.27
C PHE A 318 -36.35 -5.74 -11.23
N GLY A 319 -35.45 -6.70 -11.04
CA GLY A 319 -34.30 -6.92 -11.92
C GLY A 319 -33.17 -5.92 -11.68
N GLY A 320 -31.94 -6.43 -11.60
CA GLY A 320 -30.74 -5.62 -11.48
C GLY A 320 -30.23 -5.06 -12.81
N PRO A 321 -29.20 -4.18 -12.77
CA PRO A 321 -28.54 -3.70 -13.97
C PRO A 321 -28.07 -4.87 -14.86
N PRO A 322 -28.34 -4.85 -16.19
CA PRO A 322 -27.90 -5.93 -17.06
C PRO A 322 -26.37 -5.94 -17.21
N ASN A 323 -25.78 -7.12 -17.05
CA ASN A 323 -24.40 -7.43 -17.37
C ASN A 323 -24.35 -8.13 -18.72
N ILE A 324 -23.46 -7.71 -19.61
CA ILE A 324 -23.40 -8.19 -20.99
C ILE A 324 -21.98 -8.70 -21.25
N ALA A 325 -21.84 -9.94 -21.68
CA ALA A 325 -20.56 -10.54 -22.11
C ALA A 325 -20.79 -11.87 -22.83
N ASP A 326 -19.77 -12.42 -23.49
CA ASP A 326 -19.79 -13.77 -24.07
C ASP A 326 -19.57 -14.81 -22.97
N PHE A 327 -20.66 -15.31 -22.40
CA PHE A 327 -20.59 -16.19 -21.23
C PHE A 327 -20.37 -17.65 -21.62
N ASP A 328 -20.80 -18.08 -22.81
CA ASP A 328 -20.63 -19.47 -23.26
C ASP A 328 -19.51 -19.71 -24.29
N GLY A 329 -18.85 -18.64 -24.74
CA GLY A 329 -17.69 -18.66 -25.62
C GLY A 329 -18.05 -18.89 -27.08
N ASP A 330 -19.26 -18.53 -27.50
CA ASP A 330 -19.75 -18.70 -28.87
C ASP A 330 -19.50 -17.49 -29.79
N GLY A 331 -18.87 -16.45 -29.25
CA GLY A 331 -18.55 -15.20 -29.93
C GLY A 331 -19.68 -14.18 -29.91
N LYS A 332 -20.77 -14.42 -29.17
CA LYS A 332 -21.92 -13.52 -29.05
C LYS A 332 -22.18 -13.19 -27.59
N PRO A 333 -22.71 -11.98 -27.30
CA PRO A 333 -23.02 -11.63 -25.94
C PRO A 333 -24.33 -12.28 -25.46
N GLU A 334 -24.29 -12.69 -24.20
CA GLU A 334 -25.43 -13.00 -23.37
C GLU A 334 -25.77 -11.83 -22.43
N ILE A 335 -26.89 -11.95 -21.72
CA ILE A 335 -27.42 -10.95 -20.78
C ILE A 335 -27.59 -11.61 -19.40
N GLY A 336 -26.78 -11.21 -18.43
CA GLY A 336 -26.87 -11.58 -17.03
C GLY A 336 -27.74 -10.60 -16.24
N VAL A 337 -28.68 -11.12 -15.44
CA VAL A 337 -29.63 -10.34 -14.66
C VAL A 337 -29.87 -10.99 -13.29
N ALA A 338 -29.70 -10.19 -12.23
CA ALA A 338 -30.13 -10.56 -10.88
C ALA A 338 -31.64 -10.34 -10.73
N GLY A 339 -32.32 -11.30 -10.10
CA GLY A 339 -33.68 -11.18 -9.58
C GLY A 339 -33.71 -11.47 -8.08
N GLU A 340 -34.90 -11.45 -7.48
CA GLU A 340 -35.09 -11.52 -6.02
C GLU A 340 -34.54 -12.81 -5.38
N THR A 341 -34.68 -13.93 -6.08
CA THR A 341 -34.29 -15.26 -5.56
C THR A 341 -33.39 -16.04 -6.50
N ARG A 342 -33.02 -15.45 -7.65
CA ARG A 342 -32.19 -16.10 -8.67
C ARG A 342 -31.35 -15.11 -9.45
N TYR A 343 -30.15 -15.52 -9.84
CA TYR A 343 -29.39 -14.92 -10.93
C TYR A 343 -29.59 -15.71 -12.21
N SER A 344 -29.79 -15.03 -13.35
CA SER A 344 -30.14 -15.68 -14.62
C SER A 344 -29.38 -15.08 -15.80
N VAL A 345 -29.00 -15.95 -16.74
CA VAL A 345 -28.34 -15.56 -17.99
C VAL A 345 -29.22 -15.92 -19.19
N PHE A 346 -29.41 -14.97 -20.10
CA PHE A 346 -30.17 -15.11 -21.32
C PHE A 346 -29.28 -14.98 -22.56
N LYS A 347 -29.53 -15.81 -23.57
CA LYS A 347 -28.99 -15.65 -24.92
C LYS A 347 -29.54 -14.41 -25.60
N ALA A 348 -28.86 -13.94 -26.64
CA ALA A 348 -29.29 -12.82 -27.50
C ALA A 348 -30.75 -12.92 -28.01
N ASN A 349 -31.27 -14.14 -28.22
CA ASN A 349 -32.65 -14.38 -28.65
C ASN A 349 -33.68 -14.46 -27.49
N GLY A 350 -33.25 -14.19 -26.25
CA GLY A 350 -34.05 -14.26 -25.04
C GLY A 350 -34.30 -15.67 -24.50
N ALA A 351 -33.64 -16.70 -25.05
CA ALA A 351 -33.66 -18.04 -24.45
C ALA A 351 -32.84 -18.05 -23.15
N LEU A 352 -33.33 -18.73 -22.12
CA LEU A 352 -32.58 -18.89 -20.87
C LEU A 352 -31.38 -19.82 -21.10
N LEU A 353 -30.17 -19.35 -20.83
CA LEU A 353 -28.96 -20.19 -20.83
C LEU A 353 -28.89 -21.01 -19.53
N TRP A 354 -28.92 -20.33 -18.39
CA TRP A 354 -29.03 -20.95 -17.07
C TRP A 354 -29.60 -19.98 -16.04
N SER A 355 -29.98 -20.51 -14.87
CA SER A 355 -30.44 -19.71 -13.74
C SER A 355 -30.11 -20.40 -12.41
N LYS A 356 -29.56 -19.68 -11.43
CA LYS A 356 -29.10 -20.21 -10.14
C LYS A 356 -29.78 -19.51 -8.97
N PRO A 357 -30.14 -20.23 -7.88
CA PRO A 357 -30.71 -19.61 -6.69
C PRO A 357 -29.74 -18.62 -6.02
N THR A 358 -30.27 -17.50 -5.54
CA THR A 358 -29.57 -16.44 -4.81
C THR A 358 -30.49 -15.87 -3.73
N HIS A 359 -29.97 -14.97 -2.89
CA HIS A 359 -30.76 -14.29 -1.86
C HIS A 359 -30.61 -12.77 -1.96
N ASP A 360 -31.57 -12.14 -2.65
CA ASP A 360 -31.69 -10.68 -2.77
C ASP A 360 -33.18 -10.29 -2.58
N THR A 361 -33.76 -10.69 -1.45
CA THR A 361 -35.17 -10.37 -1.12
C THR A 361 -35.34 -8.95 -0.58
N SER A 362 -34.25 -8.33 -0.14
CA SER A 362 -34.18 -6.96 0.36
C SER A 362 -34.31 -5.93 -0.76
N SER A 363 -33.72 -6.16 -1.94
CA SER A 363 -33.81 -5.23 -3.08
C SER A 363 -34.35 -5.86 -4.37
N GLY A 364 -33.91 -7.09 -4.69
CA GLY A 364 -34.18 -7.81 -5.93
C GLY A 364 -33.63 -7.10 -7.18
N ARG A 365 -32.50 -6.42 -7.04
CA ARG A 365 -31.97 -5.41 -7.97
C ARG A 365 -30.44 -5.32 -8.03
N THR A 366 -29.70 -6.18 -7.33
CA THR A 366 -28.23 -6.09 -7.30
C THR A 366 -27.60 -6.14 -8.69
N GLY A 367 -26.47 -5.45 -8.85
CA GLY A 367 -25.66 -5.52 -10.06
C GLY A 367 -24.80 -6.79 -10.08
N SER A 368 -24.22 -7.06 -11.26
CA SER A 368 -23.15 -8.03 -11.44
C SER A 368 -22.16 -7.48 -12.45
N SER A 369 -20.97 -8.05 -12.45
CA SER A 369 -19.90 -7.76 -13.40
C SER A 369 -19.35 -9.05 -13.98
N SER A 370 -18.53 -8.93 -15.02
CA SER A 370 -17.95 -10.09 -15.69
C SER A 370 -16.51 -9.84 -16.09
N PHE A 371 -15.74 -10.92 -16.12
CA PHE A 371 -14.34 -10.91 -16.52
C PHE A 371 -13.96 -12.33 -16.96
N ASP A 372 -13.15 -12.44 -18.01
CA ASP A 372 -12.55 -13.71 -18.44
C ASP A 372 -11.22 -13.85 -17.70
N PHE A 373 -11.27 -14.46 -16.50
CA PHE A 373 -10.14 -14.55 -15.57
C PHE A 373 -9.01 -15.44 -16.10
N GLU A 374 -9.32 -16.35 -17.02
CA GLU A 374 -8.33 -17.23 -17.62
C GLU A 374 -7.87 -16.79 -19.02
N GLY A 375 -8.49 -15.78 -19.62
CA GLY A 375 -8.22 -15.38 -21.01
C GLY A 375 -8.60 -16.47 -22.02
N ASP A 376 -9.58 -17.32 -21.71
CA ASP A 376 -9.99 -18.43 -22.58
C ASP A 376 -11.12 -18.07 -23.56
N GLY A 377 -11.57 -16.82 -23.51
CA GLY A 377 -12.65 -16.27 -24.32
C GLY A 377 -14.04 -16.48 -23.72
N ARG A 378 -14.15 -17.05 -22.51
CA ARG A 378 -15.41 -17.20 -21.78
C ARG A 378 -15.38 -16.37 -20.52
N PHE A 379 -16.37 -15.51 -20.37
CA PHE A 379 -16.43 -14.62 -19.21
C PHE A 379 -17.08 -15.33 -18.02
N GLU A 380 -16.47 -15.24 -16.85
CA GLU A 380 -17.14 -15.54 -15.58
C GLU A 380 -18.10 -14.42 -15.19
N VAL A 381 -19.11 -14.79 -14.41
CA VAL A 381 -19.99 -13.82 -13.74
C VAL A 381 -19.55 -13.65 -12.29
N VAL A 382 -19.29 -12.41 -11.89
CA VAL A 382 -19.04 -12.04 -10.48
C VAL A 382 -20.28 -11.35 -9.92
N TYR A 383 -20.84 -11.92 -8.86
CA TYR A 383 -22.12 -11.49 -8.30
C TYR A 383 -22.12 -11.54 -6.77
N ALA A 384 -22.53 -10.46 -6.13
CA ALA A 384 -22.73 -10.38 -4.68
C ALA A 384 -24.22 -10.19 -4.39
N ASP A 385 -24.81 -11.12 -3.62
CA ASP A 385 -26.15 -10.98 -3.06
C ASP A 385 -26.09 -10.55 -1.59
N GLU A 386 -27.16 -10.67 -0.81
CA GLU A 386 -27.16 -10.25 0.59
C GLU A 386 -26.15 -10.98 1.47
N ASP A 387 -25.81 -12.23 1.12
CA ASP A 387 -25.14 -13.18 2.00
C ASP A 387 -23.82 -13.72 1.44
N ARG A 388 -23.58 -13.61 0.13
CA ARG A 388 -22.46 -14.23 -0.56
C ARG A 388 -21.97 -13.41 -1.75
N LEU A 389 -20.65 -13.30 -1.85
CA LEU A 389 -19.97 -13.05 -3.11
C LEU A 389 -19.76 -14.40 -3.79
N ARG A 390 -20.05 -14.48 -5.10
CA ARG A 390 -19.89 -15.68 -5.92
C ARG A 390 -19.26 -15.36 -7.26
N ILE A 391 -18.53 -16.34 -7.76
CA ILE A 391 -18.04 -16.37 -9.13
C ILE A 391 -18.63 -17.60 -9.80
N TYR A 392 -19.36 -17.38 -10.89
CA TYR A 392 -19.98 -18.44 -11.67
C TYR A 392 -19.24 -18.65 -12.99
N ASP A 393 -19.05 -19.91 -13.35
CA ASP A 393 -18.73 -20.31 -14.73
C ASP A 393 -19.81 -19.75 -15.66
N GLY A 394 -19.41 -18.95 -16.65
CA GLY A 394 -20.33 -18.22 -17.53
C GLY A 394 -21.27 -19.14 -18.31
N ARG A 395 -20.81 -20.33 -18.70
CA ARG A 395 -21.59 -21.24 -19.55
C ARG A 395 -22.64 -22.03 -18.79
N THR A 396 -22.34 -22.43 -17.55
CA THR A 396 -23.13 -23.42 -16.80
C THR A 396 -23.73 -22.86 -15.51
N GLY A 397 -23.28 -21.69 -15.07
CA GLY A 397 -23.60 -21.12 -13.77
C GLY A 397 -23.10 -21.98 -12.62
N THR A 398 -22.07 -22.80 -12.83
CA THR A 398 -21.45 -23.58 -11.75
C THR A 398 -20.67 -22.62 -10.87
N VAL A 399 -20.88 -22.69 -9.54
CA VAL A 399 -20.13 -21.85 -8.60
C VAL A 399 -18.67 -22.30 -8.62
N ARG A 400 -17.76 -21.41 -9.02
CA ARG A 400 -16.31 -21.61 -9.01
C ARG A 400 -15.69 -21.14 -7.70
N PHE A 401 -16.30 -20.12 -7.09
CA PHE A 401 -15.92 -19.59 -5.78
C PHE A 401 -17.14 -19.00 -5.06
N GLU A 402 -17.16 -19.12 -3.74
CA GLU A 402 -18.07 -18.34 -2.89
C GLU A 402 -17.46 -18.03 -1.52
N VAL A 403 -17.81 -16.88 -0.97
CA VAL A 403 -17.37 -16.42 0.35
C VAL A 403 -18.50 -15.63 1.02
N PRO A 404 -18.61 -15.63 2.37
CA PRO A 404 -19.60 -14.81 3.07
C PRO A 404 -19.52 -13.33 2.69
N HIS A 405 -20.68 -12.74 2.45
CA HIS A 405 -20.85 -11.32 2.18
C HIS A 405 -22.02 -10.77 3.00
N ALA A 406 -22.07 -9.45 3.16
CA ALA A 406 -23.15 -8.76 3.82
C ALA A 406 -23.45 -7.47 3.06
N SER A 407 -24.68 -7.35 2.58
CA SER A 407 -25.23 -6.09 2.07
C SER A 407 -26.74 -6.08 2.22
N GLY A 408 -27.30 -4.91 2.52
CA GLY A 408 -28.73 -4.63 2.37
C GLY A 408 -29.19 -4.47 0.91
N THR A 409 -28.25 -4.53 -0.03
CA THR A 409 -28.35 -4.51 -1.50
C THR A 409 -29.12 -3.34 -2.11
N VAL A 410 -28.61 -2.80 -3.22
CA VAL A 410 -29.33 -1.88 -4.11
C VAL A 410 -29.03 -2.17 -5.58
N PHE A 411 -27.97 -1.56 -6.13
CA PHE A 411 -27.56 -1.61 -7.54
C PHE A 411 -26.06 -1.85 -7.66
N GLU A 412 -25.36 -2.05 -6.55
CA GLU A 412 -23.93 -2.28 -6.52
C GLU A 412 -23.56 -3.57 -7.25
N ASN A 413 -22.44 -3.54 -7.96
CA ASN A 413 -21.78 -4.72 -8.48
C ASN A 413 -20.34 -4.81 -7.91
N PRO A 414 -19.77 -6.02 -7.81
CA PRO A 414 -18.33 -6.19 -7.69
C PRO A 414 -17.60 -5.51 -8.86
N VAL A 415 -16.39 -5.01 -8.63
CA VAL A 415 -15.53 -4.41 -9.67
C VAL A 415 -14.34 -5.34 -9.91
N ILE A 416 -14.03 -5.66 -11.16
CA ILE A 416 -12.83 -6.41 -11.53
C ILE A 416 -11.87 -5.44 -12.18
N VAL A 417 -10.68 -5.28 -11.62
CA VAL A 417 -9.72 -4.22 -11.96
C VAL A 417 -8.34 -4.61 -11.42
N ASP A 418 -7.28 -4.14 -12.07
CA ASP A 418 -5.93 -4.10 -11.48
C ASP A 418 -5.92 -2.98 -10.44
N VAL A 419 -6.09 -3.32 -9.17
CA VAL A 419 -6.30 -2.32 -8.11
C VAL A 419 -5.00 -1.87 -7.47
N ASP A 420 -3.98 -2.74 -7.43
CA ASP A 420 -2.71 -2.45 -6.76
C ASP A 420 -1.58 -2.07 -7.74
N GLY A 421 -1.80 -2.19 -9.05
CA GLY A 421 -0.87 -1.82 -10.10
C GLY A 421 0.15 -2.91 -10.45
N ASP A 422 -0.12 -4.17 -10.07
CA ASP A 422 0.75 -5.31 -10.40
C ASP A 422 0.47 -5.92 -11.79
N ASN A 423 -0.58 -5.44 -12.47
CA ASN A 423 -1.13 -5.94 -13.74
C ASN A 423 -1.87 -7.28 -13.64
N ASN A 424 -2.27 -7.75 -12.47
CA ASN A 424 -3.22 -8.85 -12.33
C ASN A 424 -4.63 -8.30 -12.15
N ALA A 425 -5.61 -9.20 -12.07
CA ALA A 425 -6.98 -8.80 -11.78
C ALA A 425 -7.30 -9.04 -10.31
N GLU A 426 -7.98 -8.07 -9.69
CA GLU A 426 -8.56 -8.22 -8.37
C GLU A 426 -10.06 -7.94 -8.41
N ILE A 427 -10.76 -8.34 -7.35
CA ILE A 427 -12.19 -8.11 -7.19
C ILE A 427 -12.41 -7.18 -6.00
N VAL A 428 -12.86 -5.96 -6.27
CA VAL A 428 -13.23 -4.96 -5.27
C VAL A 428 -14.73 -5.06 -4.95
N VAL A 429 -15.07 -5.22 -3.67
CA VAL A 429 -16.45 -5.47 -3.21
C VAL A 429 -16.83 -4.56 -2.05
N ALA A 430 -17.84 -3.72 -2.27
CA ALA A 430 -18.50 -2.94 -1.22
C ALA A 430 -19.31 -3.84 -0.28
N SER A 431 -19.29 -3.57 1.03
CA SER A 431 -19.98 -4.36 2.05
C SER A 431 -20.63 -3.48 3.11
N ASN A 432 -21.75 -3.94 3.68
CA ASN A 432 -22.43 -3.27 4.78
C ASN A 432 -23.18 -4.27 5.66
N ASN A 433 -23.28 -3.95 6.95
CA ASN A 433 -24.14 -4.64 7.91
C ASN A 433 -25.37 -3.79 8.29
N TYR A 434 -25.78 -2.92 7.35
CA TYR A 434 -26.99 -2.12 7.40
C TYR A 434 -28.18 -2.98 7.81
N LYS A 435 -29.06 -2.47 8.68
CA LYS A 435 -30.26 -3.18 9.17
C LYS A 435 -30.01 -4.57 9.76
N GLY A 436 -28.81 -4.81 10.28
CA GLY A 436 -28.46 -6.06 10.96
C GLY A 436 -28.15 -7.22 10.02
N HIS A 437 -27.82 -6.95 8.75
CA HIS A 437 -27.26 -7.98 7.86
C HIS A 437 -25.94 -8.52 8.47
N PRO A 438 -25.78 -9.85 8.62
CA PRO A 438 -24.67 -10.42 9.39
C PRO A 438 -23.36 -10.42 8.59
N GLY A 439 -22.38 -9.62 9.02
CA GLY A 439 -21.05 -9.63 8.43
C GLY A 439 -20.26 -8.35 8.64
N VAL A 440 -19.30 -8.12 7.76
CA VAL A 440 -18.41 -6.96 7.77
C VAL A 440 -18.96 -5.81 6.92
N ALA A 441 -18.55 -4.59 7.26
CA ALA A 441 -18.86 -3.38 6.50
C ALA A 441 -17.56 -2.73 6.03
N GLY A 442 -17.58 -2.13 4.84
CA GLY A 442 -16.45 -1.45 4.23
C GLY A 442 -16.16 -1.92 2.81
N ILE A 443 -14.88 -1.99 2.45
CA ILE A 443 -14.40 -2.50 1.15
C ILE A 443 -13.59 -3.77 1.39
N ARG A 444 -13.75 -4.77 0.53
CA ARG A 444 -12.94 -5.99 0.52
C ARG A 444 -12.37 -6.22 -0.87
N VAL A 445 -11.11 -6.59 -0.93
CA VAL A 445 -10.40 -6.91 -2.17
C VAL A 445 -9.95 -8.35 -2.15
N TYR A 446 -10.23 -9.06 -3.23
CA TYR A 446 -9.86 -10.46 -3.42
C TYR A 446 -8.96 -10.58 -4.65
N ARG A 447 -7.92 -11.39 -4.51
CA ARG A 447 -6.99 -11.74 -5.59
C ARG A 447 -6.98 -13.24 -5.82
N ASP A 448 -6.37 -13.71 -6.91
CA ASP A 448 -6.00 -15.11 -6.99
C ASP A 448 -4.85 -15.40 -6.03
N ARG A 449 -4.94 -16.47 -5.24
CA ARG A 449 -3.87 -16.82 -4.29
C ARG A 449 -2.50 -16.99 -4.94
N LYS A 450 -2.48 -17.35 -6.22
CA LYS A 450 -1.25 -17.56 -6.98
C LYS A 450 -0.97 -16.47 -8.02
N ASP A 451 -1.72 -15.37 -7.96
CA ASP A 451 -1.64 -14.29 -8.94
C ASP A 451 -1.79 -14.85 -10.38
N GLY A 452 -2.69 -15.82 -10.53
CA GLY A 452 -2.91 -16.56 -11.77
C GLY A 452 -4.09 -16.05 -12.62
N TRP A 453 -4.78 -14.99 -12.21
CA TRP A 453 -5.77 -14.34 -13.05
C TRP A 453 -5.08 -13.46 -14.07
N VAL A 454 -5.58 -13.47 -15.30
CA VAL A 454 -5.04 -12.64 -16.37
C VAL A 454 -5.11 -11.16 -16.02
N ASN A 455 -4.24 -10.38 -16.65
CA ASN A 455 -4.18 -8.95 -16.42
C ASN A 455 -5.53 -8.26 -16.57
N ALA A 456 -5.80 -7.22 -15.78
CA ALA A 456 -6.96 -6.34 -15.96
C ALA A 456 -6.52 -4.90 -16.24
N ARG A 457 -7.42 -4.06 -16.78
CA ARG A 457 -7.14 -2.62 -16.81
C ARG A 457 -7.21 -2.02 -15.40
N PRO A 458 -6.42 -0.99 -15.10
CA PRO A 458 -6.35 -0.35 -13.79
C PRO A 458 -7.47 0.67 -13.52
N ILE A 459 -8.59 0.61 -14.28
CA ILE A 459 -9.62 1.64 -14.21
C ILE A 459 -11.05 1.11 -14.35
N TRP A 460 -11.90 1.59 -13.45
CA TRP A 460 -13.36 1.45 -13.48
C TRP A 460 -14.00 2.77 -13.00
N ASN A 461 -14.33 3.65 -13.93
CA ASN A 461 -14.58 5.06 -13.60
C ASN A 461 -16.03 5.41 -13.26
N GLN A 462 -17.00 4.55 -13.58
CA GLN A 462 -18.43 4.80 -13.35
C GLN A 462 -19.26 3.51 -13.29
N HIS A 463 -20.52 3.60 -12.84
CA HIS A 463 -21.39 2.42 -12.76
C HIS A 463 -21.72 1.81 -14.13
N ALA A 464 -22.13 2.65 -15.08
CA ALA A 464 -22.41 2.26 -16.47
C ALA A 464 -21.09 2.16 -17.27
N TYR A 465 -20.23 1.23 -16.86
CA TYR A 465 -18.88 1.06 -17.40
C TYR A 465 -18.88 0.27 -18.71
N SER A 466 -18.11 0.79 -19.67
CA SER A 466 -17.66 0.10 -20.87
C SER A 466 -16.20 0.47 -21.11
N VAL A 467 -15.36 -0.47 -21.51
CA VAL A 467 -13.91 -0.27 -21.64
C VAL A 467 -13.56 1.00 -22.44
N THR A 468 -14.28 1.30 -23.51
CA THR A 468 -13.93 2.43 -24.38
C THR A 468 -14.41 3.80 -23.90
N ASN A 469 -15.15 3.91 -22.78
CA ASN A 469 -15.68 5.18 -22.28
C ASN A 469 -14.67 6.02 -21.46
N VAL A 470 -13.52 5.46 -21.13
CA VAL A 470 -12.49 6.11 -20.30
C VAL A 470 -11.10 5.57 -20.64
N ASN A 471 -10.09 6.44 -20.67
CA ASN A 471 -8.68 6.06 -20.84
C ASN A 471 -8.05 5.68 -19.49
N ASP A 472 -6.92 4.95 -19.52
CA ASP A 472 -6.25 4.49 -18.28
C ASP A 472 -5.74 5.66 -17.40
N ASP A 473 -5.52 6.84 -17.98
CA ASP A 473 -5.13 8.07 -17.28
C ASP A 473 -6.32 8.86 -16.69
N GLY A 474 -7.54 8.32 -16.79
CA GLY A 474 -8.76 8.96 -16.28
C GLY A 474 -9.37 9.99 -17.22
N THR A 475 -8.77 10.28 -18.37
CA THR A 475 -9.37 11.18 -19.37
C THR A 475 -10.57 10.53 -20.06
N ILE A 476 -11.60 11.33 -20.37
CA ILE A 476 -12.79 10.87 -21.08
C ILE A 476 -12.60 11.13 -22.58
N PRO A 477 -12.64 10.09 -23.45
CA PRO A 477 -12.44 10.28 -24.88
C PRO A 477 -13.53 11.16 -25.52
N ALA A 478 -13.13 12.17 -26.29
CA ALA A 478 -14.04 12.96 -27.13
C ALA A 478 -14.70 12.15 -28.26
N GLN A 479 -14.05 11.07 -28.69
CA GLN A 479 -14.52 10.15 -29.72
C GLN A 479 -14.18 8.71 -29.31
N PRO A 480 -14.92 8.13 -28.35
CA PRO A 480 -14.68 6.76 -27.95
C PRO A 480 -14.96 5.85 -29.14
N VAL A 481 -14.10 4.85 -29.36
CA VAL A 481 -14.41 3.78 -30.32
C VAL A 481 -15.62 3.01 -29.81
N THR A 482 -16.52 2.60 -30.69
CA THR A 482 -17.74 1.86 -30.34
C THR A 482 -17.37 0.53 -29.67
N ASN A 483 -17.69 0.38 -28.38
CA ASN A 483 -17.21 -0.72 -27.53
C ASN A 483 -17.43 -2.10 -28.16
N TRP A 484 -18.66 -2.39 -28.59
CA TRP A 484 -19.02 -3.70 -29.17
C TRP A 484 -18.47 -3.99 -30.57
N LEU A 485 -17.81 -3.01 -31.22
CA LEU A 485 -17.11 -3.22 -32.48
C LEU A 485 -15.61 -3.50 -32.27
N VAL A 486 -15.10 -3.33 -31.06
CA VAL A 486 -13.74 -3.73 -30.71
C VAL A 486 -13.74 -5.23 -30.37
N PRO A 487 -12.85 -6.04 -30.99
CA PRO A 487 -12.76 -7.47 -30.69
C PRO A 487 -12.60 -7.73 -29.19
N GLY A 488 -13.42 -8.63 -28.64
CA GLY A 488 -13.42 -8.98 -27.21
C GLY A 488 -14.16 -8.00 -26.29
N LEU A 489 -14.61 -6.84 -26.80
CA LEU A 489 -15.26 -5.80 -25.99
C LEU A 489 -16.76 -5.63 -26.28
N ASN A 490 -17.43 -6.64 -26.85
CA ASN A 490 -18.90 -6.66 -26.87
C ASN A 490 -19.46 -7.02 -25.49
N THR A 491 -19.13 -6.17 -24.52
CA THR A 491 -19.38 -6.34 -23.10
C THR A 491 -19.92 -5.04 -22.49
N PHE A 492 -20.56 -5.14 -21.33
CA PHE A 492 -21.03 -3.99 -20.55
C PHE A 492 -21.04 -4.35 -19.07
N ARG A 493 -20.44 -3.50 -18.21
CA ARG A 493 -20.07 -3.84 -16.82
C ARG A 493 -19.08 -5.00 -16.75
N SER A 494 -18.11 -4.95 -17.64
CA SER A 494 -17.01 -5.89 -17.74
C SER A 494 -15.73 -5.13 -17.99
N ASN A 495 -14.65 -5.54 -17.34
CA ASN A 495 -13.32 -5.03 -17.62
C ASN A 495 -12.62 -5.94 -18.66
N SER A 496 -11.52 -5.46 -19.22
CA SER A 496 -10.73 -6.14 -20.26
C SER A 496 -9.31 -6.42 -19.80
N GLN A 497 -8.59 -7.27 -20.54
CA GLN A 497 -7.24 -7.68 -20.18
C GLN A 497 -6.11 -6.66 -20.43
N GLY A 498 -6.34 -5.40 -20.05
CA GLY A 498 -5.39 -4.30 -20.26
C GLY A 498 -5.45 -3.66 -21.65
N THR A 499 -4.68 -2.59 -21.87
CA THR A 499 -4.67 -1.76 -23.10
C THR A 499 -3.49 -2.05 -24.05
N GLY A 500 -2.80 -3.19 -23.87
CA GLY A 500 -1.84 -3.72 -24.86
C GLY A 500 -0.36 -3.42 -24.65
N SER A 501 0.04 -2.88 -23.48
CA SER A 501 1.46 -2.80 -23.08
C SER A 501 2.00 -4.15 -22.60
N ALA A 502 1.21 -4.88 -21.80
CA ALA A 502 1.48 -6.25 -21.38
C ALA A 502 0.56 -7.23 -22.11
N HIS A 503 1.06 -8.44 -22.38
CA HIS A 503 0.22 -9.51 -22.92
C HIS A 503 -0.74 -10.00 -21.82
N PRO A 504 -1.99 -10.40 -22.10
CA PRO A 504 -2.92 -10.97 -21.10
C PRO A 504 -2.40 -12.19 -20.32
N PHE A 505 -1.28 -12.75 -20.74
CA PHE A 505 -0.67 -13.95 -20.16
C PHE A 505 0.75 -13.66 -19.67
N ALA A 506 1.12 -12.38 -19.58
CA ALA A 506 2.41 -11.97 -19.07
C ALA A 506 2.55 -12.51 -17.63
N ALA A 507 3.73 -13.00 -17.29
CA ALA A 507 4.00 -13.55 -15.97
C ALA A 507 5.30 -12.96 -15.41
N SER A 508 5.48 -13.06 -14.10
CA SER A 508 6.74 -12.70 -13.44
C SER A 508 7.81 -13.79 -13.66
N ASP A 509 9.09 -13.42 -13.46
CA ASP A 509 10.24 -14.34 -13.41
C ASP A 509 11.21 -13.83 -12.31
N LEU A 510 11.06 -14.35 -11.11
CA LEU A 510 11.70 -13.93 -9.88
C LEU A 510 13.02 -14.66 -9.68
N VAL A 511 14.10 -13.94 -9.93
CA VAL A 511 15.46 -14.46 -9.81
C VAL A 511 16.10 -14.00 -8.51
N ALA A 512 16.41 -14.96 -7.62
CA ALA A 512 17.27 -14.71 -6.48
C ALA A 512 18.75 -14.64 -6.90
N SER A 513 19.51 -13.72 -6.32
CA SER A 513 20.93 -13.50 -6.60
C SER A 513 21.62 -12.75 -5.46
N GLU A 514 22.94 -12.55 -5.57
CA GLU A 514 23.73 -11.73 -4.63
C GLU A 514 23.49 -12.05 -3.13
N VAL A 515 23.43 -13.36 -2.80
CA VAL A 515 23.28 -13.78 -1.40
C VAL A 515 24.50 -13.33 -0.60
N GLY A 516 24.26 -12.58 0.47
CA GLY A 516 25.29 -11.88 1.21
C GLY A 516 24.99 -11.75 2.70
N VAL A 517 25.96 -11.20 3.40
CA VAL A 517 25.92 -10.99 4.84
C VAL A 517 26.50 -9.62 5.18
N SER A 518 25.87 -8.93 6.11
CA SER A 518 26.40 -7.70 6.70
C SER A 518 26.28 -7.74 8.22
N CYS A 519 27.13 -6.97 8.91
CA CYS A 519 27.13 -6.89 10.36
C CYS A 519 26.36 -5.67 10.84
N GLY A 520 25.45 -5.89 11.78
CA GLY A 520 24.75 -4.84 12.52
C GLY A 520 25.31 -4.68 13.93
N ALA A 521 24.84 -3.63 14.63
CA ALA A 521 25.18 -3.37 16.02
C ALA A 521 24.90 -4.59 16.92
N ASN A 522 25.64 -4.69 18.04
CA ASN A 522 25.53 -5.76 19.04
C ASN A 522 25.76 -7.18 18.50
N ALA A 523 26.72 -7.36 17.58
CA ALA A 523 27.03 -8.65 16.97
C ALA A 523 25.77 -9.33 16.36
N SER A 524 24.97 -8.56 15.64
CA SER A 524 23.88 -9.11 14.81
C SER A 524 24.35 -9.24 13.36
N VAL A 525 23.85 -10.27 12.68
CA VAL A 525 24.07 -10.48 11.26
C VAL A 525 22.79 -10.12 10.53
N THR A 526 22.90 -9.44 9.39
CA THR A 526 21.81 -9.31 8.43
C THR A 526 22.17 -10.12 7.19
N LEU A 527 21.38 -11.15 6.92
CA LEU A 527 21.42 -11.87 5.65
C LEU A 527 20.69 -11.04 4.60
N SER A 528 21.21 -11.00 3.39
CA SER A 528 20.60 -10.29 2.26
C SER A 528 20.62 -11.13 1.00
N ALA A 529 19.62 -10.94 0.15
CA ALA A 529 19.62 -11.46 -1.22
C ALA A 529 18.93 -10.44 -2.14
N ARG A 530 19.44 -10.28 -3.35
CA ARG A 530 18.75 -9.53 -4.40
C ARG A 530 17.71 -10.44 -5.04
N VAL A 531 16.48 -9.98 -5.14
CA VAL A 531 15.43 -10.57 -5.97
C VAL A 531 15.18 -9.62 -7.14
N SER A 532 15.22 -10.13 -8.36
CA SER A 532 14.97 -9.35 -9.58
C SER A 532 13.84 -9.99 -10.36
N ASN A 533 12.95 -9.17 -10.92
CA ASN A 533 11.91 -9.67 -11.82
C ASN A 533 12.37 -9.53 -13.28
N GLN A 534 12.61 -10.65 -13.95
CA GLN A 534 13.03 -10.74 -15.34
C GLN A 534 11.86 -11.06 -16.29
N GLY A 535 10.64 -11.08 -15.76
CA GLY A 535 9.43 -11.49 -16.48
C GLY A 535 8.83 -10.36 -17.32
N GLU A 536 7.56 -10.53 -17.67
CA GLU A 536 6.76 -9.54 -18.41
C GLU A 536 5.58 -8.98 -17.60
N ALA A 537 5.30 -9.52 -16.41
CA ALA A 537 4.35 -8.97 -15.43
C ALA A 537 5.07 -8.63 -14.12
N ALA A 538 4.50 -7.71 -13.34
CA ALA A 538 5.04 -7.42 -12.00
C ALA A 538 4.75 -8.60 -11.05
N ALA A 539 5.45 -8.64 -9.91
CA ALA A 539 5.09 -9.51 -8.81
C ALA A 539 4.49 -8.67 -7.68
N SER A 540 3.38 -9.13 -7.11
CA SER A 540 2.58 -8.35 -6.16
C SER A 540 3.36 -7.98 -4.91
N ALA A 541 2.89 -6.96 -4.19
CA ALA A 541 3.48 -6.60 -2.90
C ALA A 541 3.45 -7.77 -1.90
N GLY A 542 4.34 -7.75 -0.91
CA GLY A 542 4.39 -8.78 0.13
C GLY A 542 5.18 -10.05 -0.25
N LEU A 543 5.91 -10.04 -1.38
CA LEU A 543 6.70 -11.17 -1.86
C LEU A 543 7.63 -11.72 -0.77
N LYS A 544 7.56 -13.03 -0.53
CA LYS A 544 8.29 -13.70 0.55
C LYS A 544 9.62 -14.24 0.07
N VAL A 545 10.68 -13.99 0.82
CA VAL A 545 12.03 -14.50 0.52
C VAL A 545 12.55 -15.26 1.71
N ALA A 546 12.67 -16.58 1.59
CA ALA A 546 13.13 -17.44 2.66
C ALA A 546 14.65 -17.62 2.63
N PHE A 547 15.28 -17.55 3.79
CA PHE A 547 16.70 -17.81 3.98
C PHE A 547 16.89 -19.15 4.68
N PHE A 548 17.73 -20.02 4.12
CA PHE A 548 18.06 -21.33 4.68
C PHE A 548 19.56 -21.46 4.96
N GLN A 549 19.88 -22.24 5.98
CA GLN A 549 21.21 -22.81 6.15
C GLN A 549 21.25 -24.20 5.49
N GLY A 550 22.07 -24.34 4.45
CA GLY A 550 22.11 -25.52 3.59
C GLY A 550 20.98 -25.55 2.55
N ASN A 551 21.10 -26.45 1.56
CA ASN A 551 20.17 -26.51 0.42
C ASN A 551 18.76 -26.95 0.86
N PRO A 552 17.71 -26.12 0.65
CA PRO A 552 16.33 -26.48 1.03
C PRO A 552 15.83 -27.75 0.33
N ALA A 553 16.21 -28.00 -0.92
CA ALA A 553 15.84 -29.21 -1.66
C ALA A 553 16.46 -30.50 -1.09
N SER A 554 17.41 -30.39 -0.16
CA SER A 554 18.07 -31.51 0.53
C SER A 554 17.88 -31.45 2.05
N GLY A 555 16.86 -30.75 2.54
CA GLY A 555 16.54 -30.66 3.98
C GLY A 555 17.28 -29.55 4.73
N GLY A 556 17.66 -28.46 4.05
CA GLY A 556 18.21 -27.25 4.67
C GLY A 556 17.30 -26.68 5.76
N THR A 557 17.90 -26.01 6.74
CA THR A 557 17.16 -25.45 7.90
C THR A 557 16.70 -24.02 7.60
N LEU A 558 15.39 -23.75 7.70
CA LEU A 558 14.85 -22.40 7.55
C LEU A 558 15.32 -21.50 8.69
N LEU A 559 15.97 -20.38 8.35
CA LEU A 559 16.45 -19.37 9.30
C LEU A 559 15.41 -18.27 9.51
N GLY A 560 14.63 -17.95 8.49
CA GLY A 560 13.56 -16.96 8.54
C GLY A 560 13.11 -16.52 7.15
N VAL A 561 12.08 -15.68 7.11
CA VAL A 561 11.46 -15.20 5.87
C VAL A 561 11.44 -13.67 5.91
N ALA A 562 12.06 -13.04 4.92
CA ALA A 562 11.93 -11.61 4.65
C ALA A 562 10.70 -11.36 3.77
N THR A 563 10.15 -10.15 3.84
CA THR A 563 9.02 -9.72 3.00
C THR A 563 9.44 -8.47 2.24
N LEU A 564 9.27 -8.48 0.93
CA LEU A 564 9.39 -7.28 0.11
C LEU A 564 8.03 -6.57 0.13
N PRO A 565 7.93 -5.36 0.70
CA PRO A 565 6.64 -4.73 0.96
C PRO A 565 6.03 -4.01 -0.24
N ARG A 566 6.76 -3.93 -1.36
CA ARG A 566 6.35 -3.23 -2.59
C ARG A 566 6.22 -4.22 -3.73
N ILE A 567 5.41 -3.86 -4.73
CA ILE A 567 5.39 -4.51 -6.03
C ILE A 567 6.80 -4.51 -6.63
N LEU A 568 7.18 -5.64 -7.23
CA LEU A 568 8.42 -5.77 -7.97
C LEU A 568 8.11 -5.70 -9.47
N ALA A 569 8.16 -4.48 -10.02
CA ALA A 569 7.88 -4.21 -11.41
C ALA A 569 8.81 -4.99 -12.37
N VAL A 570 8.40 -5.07 -13.64
CA VAL A 570 9.18 -5.70 -14.70
C VAL A 570 10.57 -5.06 -14.82
N GLY A 571 11.62 -5.88 -14.78
CA GLY A 571 13.03 -5.45 -14.84
C GLY A 571 13.58 -4.87 -13.54
N ASP A 572 12.75 -4.73 -12.50
CA ASP A 572 13.10 -4.11 -11.24
C ASP A 572 13.77 -5.12 -10.28
N SER A 573 14.49 -4.63 -9.28
CA SER A 573 15.09 -5.49 -8.25
C SER A 573 14.97 -4.90 -6.84
N ALA A 574 14.93 -5.78 -5.84
CA ALA A 574 14.86 -5.41 -4.43
C ALA A 574 15.78 -6.29 -3.58
N ILE A 575 16.22 -5.77 -2.44
CA ILE A 575 17.03 -6.52 -1.48
C ILE A 575 16.14 -7.03 -0.36
N ALA A 576 15.95 -8.35 -0.31
CA ALA A 576 15.35 -9.00 0.83
C ALA A 576 16.38 -9.11 1.96
N SER A 577 16.02 -8.70 3.18
CA SER A 577 16.93 -8.69 4.33
C SER A 577 16.32 -9.40 5.53
N LEU A 578 17.09 -10.30 6.14
CA LEU A 578 16.71 -11.01 7.36
C LEU A 578 17.75 -10.73 8.46
N ARG A 579 17.31 -10.09 9.55
CA ARG A 579 18.15 -9.88 10.72
C ARG A 579 18.19 -11.13 11.59
N TRP A 580 19.39 -11.59 11.89
CA TRP A 580 19.69 -12.74 12.73
C TRP A 580 20.54 -12.29 13.94
N ALA A 581 19.97 -12.38 15.13
CA ALA A 581 20.62 -11.97 16.37
C ALA A 581 20.39 -12.99 17.51
N PRO A 582 21.42 -13.37 18.27
CA PRO A 582 22.84 -13.03 18.08
C PRO A 582 23.45 -13.73 16.86
N ALA A 583 24.54 -13.18 16.32
CA ALA A 583 25.28 -13.79 15.24
C ALA A 583 25.84 -15.17 15.68
N PRO A 584 25.58 -16.26 14.94
CA PRO A 584 26.01 -17.61 15.34
C PRO A 584 27.52 -17.82 15.18
N GLY A 585 28.21 -16.96 14.40
CA GLY A 585 29.62 -17.12 14.06
C GLY A 585 29.88 -18.25 13.05
N GLY A 586 31.13 -18.35 12.59
CA GLY A 586 31.56 -19.38 11.66
C GLY A 586 31.15 -19.15 10.20
N THR A 587 31.47 -20.11 9.34
CA THR A 587 31.12 -20.07 7.90
C THR A 587 29.96 -21.03 7.64
N ALA A 588 28.95 -20.56 6.91
CA ALA A 588 27.82 -21.37 6.48
C ALA A 588 27.48 -21.09 5.00
N GLU A 589 26.90 -22.08 4.34
CA GLU A 589 26.28 -21.87 3.02
C GLU A 589 24.82 -21.46 3.23
N ILE A 590 24.50 -20.25 2.80
CA ILE A 590 23.18 -19.66 2.93
C ILE A 590 22.50 -19.69 1.57
N PHE A 591 21.27 -20.19 1.56
CA PHE A 591 20.38 -20.17 0.40
C PHE A 591 19.33 -19.09 0.61
N ALA A 592 19.00 -18.38 -0.46
CA ALA A 592 17.82 -17.54 -0.54
C ALA A 592 16.88 -18.11 -1.60
N VAL A 593 15.60 -18.22 -1.26
CA VAL A 593 14.53 -18.67 -2.16
C VAL A 593 13.54 -17.53 -2.27
N ALA A 594 13.51 -16.89 -3.44
CA ALA A 594 12.47 -15.94 -3.81
C ALA A 594 11.14 -16.68 -3.91
N ASP A 595 10.07 -15.95 -3.63
CA ASP A 595 8.71 -16.47 -3.69
C ASP A 595 8.41 -17.70 -2.82
N TYR A 596 8.98 -17.76 -1.61
CA TYR A 596 8.83 -18.94 -0.76
C TYR A 596 7.49 -18.96 0.00
N GLY A 597 6.62 -19.94 -0.32
CA GLY A 597 5.30 -20.17 0.32
C GLY A 597 5.13 -21.53 1.02
N THR A 598 3.89 -22.04 1.13
CA THR A 598 3.50 -23.29 1.83
C THR A 598 4.01 -24.60 1.18
N GLY A 599 5.14 -24.55 0.47
CA GLY A 599 5.74 -25.67 -0.27
C GLY A 599 5.72 -25.52 -1.80
N SER A 600 5.16 -24.43 -2.33
CA SER A 600 5.19 -23.97 -3.73
C SER A 600 5.33 -22.43 -3.75
N GLY A 601 5.72 -21.85 -4.89
CA GLY A 601 5.68 -20.41 -5.14
C GLY A 601 4.32 -19.79 -4.80
N ARG A 602 4.30 -18.52 -4.37
CA ARG A 602 3.09 -17.69 -4.36
C ARG A 602 2.80 -17.26 -5.80
N GLU A 603 3.72 -16.63 -6.49
CA GLU A 603 3.54 -16.17 -7.87
C GLU A 603 3.48 -17.33 -8.85
N LEU A 604 2.65 -17.20 -9.88
CA LEU A 604 2.71 -18.08 -11.04
C LEU A 604 3.76 -17.55 -12.04
N GLU A 605 4.92 -18.19 -12.08
CA GLU A 605 6.04 -17.68 -12.87
C GLU A 605 6.19 -18.40 -14.21
N CYS A 606 6.74 -17.72 -15.22
CA CYS A 606 7.08 -18.40 -16.48
C CYS A 606 8.29 -19.36 -16.30
N ARG A 607 9.06 -19.17 -15.23
CA ARG A 607 10.21 -19.97 -14.88
C ARG A 607 10.35 -20.11 -13.36
N GLU A 608 10.05 -21.29 -12.85
CA GLU A 608 10.05 -21.59 -11.40
C GLU A 608 11.41 -22.11 -10.88
N ASP A 609 12.38 -22.35 -11.77
CA ASP A 609 13.63 -23.07 -11.44
C ASP A 609 14.83 -22.17 -11.14
N ASN A 610 14.66 -20.86 -11.17
CA ASN A 610 15.68 -19.82 -10.95
C ASN A 610 15.40 -18.93 -9.72
N ASN A 611 14.43 -19.31 -8.88
CA ASN A 611 14.08 -18.59 -7.65
C ASN A 611 15.10 -18.78 -6.52
N THR A 612 16.09 -19.66 -6.71
CA THR A 612 17.04 -20.05 -5.66
C THR A 612 18.48 -19.63 -5.99
N ALA A 613 19.13 -18.96 -5.04
CA ALA A 613 20.57 -18.69 -5.07
C ALA A 613 21.23 -19.04 -3.75
N SER A 614 22.55 -19.26 -3.75
CA SER A 614 23.32 -19.50 -2.54
C SER A 614 24.69 -18.85 -2.55
N ALA A 615 25.23 -18.62 -1.35
CA ALA A 615 26.60 -18.20 -1.14
C ALA A 615 27.16 -18.77 0.16
N LYS A 616 28.47 -19.08 0.18
CA LYS A 616 29.20 -19.33 1.43
C LYS A 616 29.58 -18.01 2.07
N VAL A 617 29.08 -17.74 3.27
CA VAL A 617 29.26 -16.47 3.99
C VAL A 617 29.83 -16.69 5.39
N ASN A 618 30.51 -15.67 5.92
CA ASN A 618 31.00 -15.65 7.29
C ASN A 618 30.00 -14.94 8.19
N LEU A 619 29.46 -15.64 9.19
CA LEU A 619 28.45 -15.15 10.12
C LEU A 619 29.06 -14.56 11.40
N ALA A 620 30.38 -14.30 11.43
CA ALA A 620 31.05 -13.63 12.54
C ALA A 620 31.09 -12.10 12.33
N CYS A 621 30.70 -11.34 13.35
CA CYS A 621 30.75 -9.87 13.33
C CYS A 621 31.72 -9.31 14.38
N PRO A 622 32.61 -8.36 14.02
CA PRO A 622 33.45 -7.68 14.99
C PRO A 622 32.60 -6.77 15.90
N ALA A 623 32.86 -6.79 17.20
CA ALA A 623 32.22 -5.89 18.15
C ALA A 623 32.99 -4.56 18.19
N CYS A 624 32.35 -3.48 17.76
CA CYS A 624 32.91 -2.12 17.82
C CYS A 624 32.31 -1.32 18.98
N ILE A 625 33.11 -0.46 19.60
CA ILE A 625 32.62 0.57 20.54
C ILE A 625 32.25 1.81 19.72
N GLU A 626 30.96 2.13 19.67
CA GLU A 626 30.47 3.35 19.00
C GLU A 626 30.59 4.57 19.92
N VAL A 627 31.42 5.54 19.55
CA VAL A 627 31.57 6.82 20.25
C VAL A 627 30.70 7.85 19.52
N ARG A 628 29.57 8.23 20.13
CA ARG A 628 28.59 9.21 19.62
C ARG A 628 28.28 10.27 20.69
N LEU A 629 29.13 11.29 20.75
CA LEU A 629 29.14 12.38 21.74
C LEU A 629 29.24 13.75 21.03
N SER A 630 28.55 13.87 19.91
CA SER A 630 28.50 15.05 19.04
C SER A 630 27.14 15.78 19.07
N ASP A 631 26.16 15.20 19.77
CA ASP A 631 24.76 15.63 19.81
C ASP A 631 24.52 16.86 20.70
N TYR A 632 25.34 17.05 21.75
CA TYR A 632 25.22 18.16 22.69
C TYR A 632 26.58 18.76 23.07
N ASN A 633 26.58 20.06 23.34
CA ASN A 633 27.71 20.71 24.02
C ASN A 633 27.64 20.44 25.54
N LEU A 634 26.43 20.37 26.09
CA LEU A 634 26.22 20.01 27.50
C LEU A 634 25.03 19.07 27.62
N PHE A 635 25.24 17.87 28.15
CA PHE A 635 24.20 16.89 28.44
C PHE A 635 24.33 16.40 29.89
N LEU A 636 23.29 16.61 30.68
CA LEU A 636 23.25 16.30 32.10
C LEU A 636 22.04 15.42 32.42
N GLN A 637 22.19 14.48 33.34
CA GLN A 637 21.07 13.64 33.79
C GLN A 637 20.25 14.31 34.91
N GLY A 638 20.88 15.20 35.68
CA GLY A 638 20.31 16.00 36.76
C GLY A 638 20.37 17.49 36.42
N ASP A 639 20.72 18.32 37.39
CA ASP A 639 20.57 19.78 37.29
C ASP A 639 21.75 20.48 36.60
N TYR A 640 21.45 21.62 35.97
CA TYR A 640 22.42 22.63 35.55
C TYR A 640 22.13 23.95 36.28
N THR A 641 23.07 24.43 37.09
CA THR A 641 22.88 25.70 37.83
C THR A 641 24.06 26.66 37.65
N GLN A 642 23.77 27.97 37.73
CA GLN A 642 24.72 29.06 37.49
C GLN A 642 25.25 29.12 36.05
N GLY A 643 24.50 28.56 35.10
CA GLY A 643 24.93 28.47 33.72
C GLY A 643 25.01 29.83 33.01
N THR A 644 25.89 29.91 32.02
CA THR A 644 26.16 31.09 31.20
C THR A 644 26.22 30.66 29.72
N ASP A 645 27.14 31.19 28.93
CA ASP A 645 27.26 30.94 27.50
C ASP A 645 27.62 29.49 27.14
N VAL A 646 26.82 28.89 26.25
CA VAL A 646 27.10 27.60 25.61
C VAL A 646 26.76 27.72 24.13
N GLU A 647 27.79 27.75 23.28
CA GLU A 647 27.68 28.03 21.84
C GLU A 647 26.83 27.00 21.08
N GLY A 648 26.68 25.78 21.61
CA GLY A 648 25.91 24.65 21.05
C GLY A 648 24.65 24.30 21.86
N LYS A 649 24.21 23.03 21.76
CA LYS A 649 23.00 22.54 22.45
C LYS A 649 23.24 22.19 23.92
N VAL A 650 22.23 22.42 24.76
CA VAL A 650 22.21 22.12 26.20
C VAL A 650 20.98 21.27 26.55
N ALA A 651 21.18 20.18 27.29
CA ALA A 651 20.10 19.37 27.85
C ALA A 651 20.43 18.94 29.29
N ALA A 652 19.46 19.04 30.19
CA ALA A 652 19.57 18.58 31.56
C ALA A 652 18.27 17.86 31.97
N GLY A 653 18.38 16.65 32.51
CA GLY A 653 17.21 15.87 32.93
C GLY A 653 16.50 16.44 34.15
N GLY A 654 17.20 17.26 34.94
CA GLY A 654 16.64 18.03 36.04
C GLY A 654 16.35 19.47 35.67
N ASN A 655 16.60 20.37 36.61
CA ASN A 655 16.35 21.81 36.46
C ASN A 655 17.50 22.50 35.73
N ILE A 656 17.19 23.54 34.96
CA ILE A 656 18.18 24.43 34.36
C ILE A 656 18.00 25.84 34.93
N ALA A 657 19.07 26.43 35.45
CA ALA A 657 19.14 27.81 35.91
C ALA A 657 20.33 28.55 35.28
N MET A 658 20.06 29.55 34.44
CA MET A 658 21.09 30.30 33.68
C MET A 658 20.89 31.81 33.79
N THR A 659 21.99 32.57 33.77
CA THR A 659 21.97 34.04 33.82
C THR A 659 23.10 34.62 32.98
N HIS A 660 22.86 35.69 32.20
CA HIS A 660 23.85 36.24 31.26
C HIS A 660 24.36 35.15 30.31
N PHE A 661 23.45 34.63 29.48
CA PHE A 661 23.72 33.43 28.68
C PHE A 661 23.36 33.60 27.19
N ALA A 662 24.04 32.84 26.35
CA ALA A 662 23.69 32.55 24.97
C ALA A 662 23.77 31.04 24.72
N VAL A 663 22.65 30.42 24.32
CA VAL A 663 22.59 29.00 23.97
C VAL A 663 22.38 28.81 22.46
N GLY A 664 23.23 28.03 21.83
CA GLY A 664 23.06 27.57 20.45
C GLY A 664 23.37 28.60 19.36
N PHE A 665 23.97 29.74 19.69
CA PHE A 665 24.17 30.82 18.70
C PHE A 665 25.14 30.45 17.56
N LYS A 666 25.98 29.42 17.71
CA LYS A 666 26.84 28.89 16.64
C LYS A 666 26.23 27.72 15.86
N LEU A 667 25.01 27.28 16.20
CA LEU A 667 24.30 26.25 15.44
C LEU A 667 23.84 26.80 14.08
N SER A 668 23.89 25.95 13.04
CA SER A 668 23.37 26.28 11.71
C SER A 668 21.84 26.51 11.75
N GLU A 669 21.30 27.20 10.74
CA GLU A 669 19.87 27.58 10.69
C GLU A 669 18.90 26.38 10.76
N ASN A 670 19.32 25.22 10.28
CA ASN A 670 18.54 23.98 10.28
C ASN A 670 18.72 23.10 11.54
N GLN A 671 19.59 23.46 12.48
CA GLN A 671 19.88 22.66 13.68
C GLN A 671 19.19 23.20 14.95
N ILE A 672 17.95 23.67 14.82
CA ILE A 672 17.22 24.32 15.92
C ILE A 672 16.55 23.36 16.90
N ALA A 673 16.26 22.12 16.50
CA ALA A 673 15.54 21.17 17.35
C ALA A 673 16.30 20.83 18.64
N GLN A 674 15.60 20.86 19.78
CA GLN A 674 16.11 20.47 21.10
C GLN A 674 17.40 21.23 21.49
N THR A 675 17.43 22.54 21.24
CA THR A 675 18.61 23.39 21.50
C THR A 675 18.81 23.63 23.00
N LEU A 676 17.73 23.82 23.75
CA LEU A 676 17.75 23.89 25.22
C LEU A 676 16.65 22.99 25.80
N VAL A 677 17.00 21.99 26.61
CA VAL A 677 15.99 21.06 27.18
C VAL A 677 16.20 20.90 28.68
N ALA A 678 15.24 21.37 29.48
CA ALA A 678 15.14 21.06 30.91
C ALA A 678 14.07 19.98 31.12
N GLY A 679 14.45 18.82 31.67
CA GLY A 679 13.49 17.79 32.07
C GLY A 679 12.62 18.22 33.25
N GLY A 680 13.12 19.14 34.08
CA GLY A 680 12.41 19.81 35.18
C GLY A 680 12.09 21.28 34.88
N ASP A 681 12.34 22.14 35.86
CA ASP A 681 12.09 23.58 35.78
C ASP A 681 13.17 24.30 34.95
N LEU A 682 12.76 25.30 34.18
CA LEU A 682 13.63 26.15 33.37
C LEU A 682 13.57 27.59 33.89
N THR A 683 14.66 28.06 34.49
CA THR A 683 14.81 29.39 35.08
C THR A 683 15.88 30.20 34.35
N LEU A 684 15.50 31.30 33.72
CA LEU A 684 16.37 32.07 32.82
C LEU A 684 16.33 33.56 33.16
N SER A 685 17.48 34.24 33.09
CA SER A 685 17.58 35.69 33.28
C SER A 685 18.61 36.29 32.34
N ASN A 686 18.24 37.36 31.62
CA ASN A 686 19.13 38.14 30.75
C ASN A 686 19.98 37.26 29.77
N GLY A 687 19.42 36.85 28.64
CA GLY A 687 20.13 35.95 27.71
C GLY A 687 19.35 35.60 26.44
N GLY A 688 19.89 34.72 25.61
CA GLY A 688 19.29 34.35 24.31
C GLY A 688 19.37 32.87 23.94
N ILE A 689 18.33 32.36 23.27
CA ILE A 689 18.26 30.97 22.78
C ILE A 689 18.09 30.96 21.26
N TRP A 690 19.04 30.37 20.54
CA TRP A 690 19.03 30.27 19.07
C TRP A 690 18.53 28.89 18.59
N GLY A 691 17.38 28.46 19.11
CA GLY A 691 16.67 27.25 18.69
C GLY A 691 15.51 26.87 19.61
N ASP A 692 14.95 25.68 19.40
CA ASP A 692 13.81 25.20 20.19
C ASP A 692 14.21 24.90 21.63
N ALA A 693 13.39 25.37 22.56
CA ALA A 693 13.53 25.21 23.99
C ALA A 693 12.37 24.38 24.58
N TRP A 694 12.70 23.49 25.51
CA TRP A 694 11.76 22.59 26.17
C TRP A 694 11.93 22.63 27.69
N TYR A 695 10.80 22.55 28.40
CA TYR A 695 10.79 22.44 29.86
C TYR A 695 9.72 21.43 30.32
N GLY A 696 10.05 20.55 31.26
CA GLY A 696 9.10 19.57 31.79
C GLY A 696 8.25 20.10 32.95
N GLY A 697 8.83 20.97 33.78
CA GLY A 697 8.20 21.56 34.97
C GLY A 697 7.64 22.96 34.71
N SER A 698 8.11 23.94 35.49
CA SER A 698 7.75 25.35 35.39
C SER A 698 8.76 26.14 34.56
N TYR A 699 8.28 27.15 33.83
CA TYR A 699 9.12 28.09 33.09
C TYR A 699 9.10 29.46 33.78
N ASN A 700 10.27 29.95 34.19
CA ASN A 700 10.45 31.26 34.81
C ASN A 700 11.53 32.05 34.06
N ALA A 701 11.15 33.07 33.31
CA ALA A 701 12.07 33.93 32.58
C ALA A 701 11.78 35.41 32.81
N ASP A 702 12.83 36.23 32.92
CA ASP A 702 12.69 37.69 32.94
C ASP A 702 12.52 38.30 31.54
N SER A 703 12.21 39.60 31.48
CA SER A 703 12.03 40.32 30.21
C SER A 703 13.31 40.48 29.37
N GLY A 704 14.47 40.08 29.91
CA GLY A 704 15.76 40.09 29.22
C GLY A 704 16.06 38.79 28.48
N VAL A 705 15.19 37.78 28.56
CA VAL A 705 15.35 36.51 27.84
C VAL A 705 14.76 36.63 26.44
N LEU A 706 15.58 36.35 25.43
CA LEU A 706 15.24 36.42 24.01
C LEU A 706 15.24 35.04 23.36
N HIS A 707 14.37 34.86 22.36
CA HIS A 707 14.40 33.71 21.45
C HIS A 707 14.63 34.21 20.03
N PRO A 708 15.87 34.53 19.63
CA PRO A 708 16.15 34.98 18.26
C PRO A 708 15.71 34.00 17.17
N ARG A 709 15.64 32.69 17.48
CA ARG A 709 15.01 31.67 16.62
C ARG A 709 14.53 30.48 17.46
N GLY A 710 13.59 29.72 16.90
CA GLY A 710 12.99 28.55 17.53
C GLY A 710 11.77 28.86 18.40
N THR A 711 11.20 27.83 18.98
CA THR A 711 9.98 27.89 19.79
C THR A 711 10.22 27.42 21.22
N LEU A 712 9.35 27.82 22.15
CA LEU A 712 9.34 27.31 23.52
C LEU A 712 8.13 26.40 23.68
N ALA A 713 8.33 25.18 24.17
CA ALA A 713 7.27 24.21 24.41
C ALA A 713 7.42 23.51 25.76
N GLN A 714 6.31 23.17 26.40
CA GLN A 714 6.32 22.32 27.58
C GLN A 714 6.37 20.84 27.16
N GLY A 715 7.28 20.07 27.76
CA GLY A 715 7.47 18.65 27.49
C GLY A 715 8.90 18.19 27.77
N SER A 716 9.12 16.87 27.70
CA SER A 716 10.45 16.26 27.86
C SER A 716 10.73 15.37 26.63
N PRO A 717 11.28 15.93 25.54
CA PRO A 717 11.48 15.19 24.29
C PRO A 717 12.68 14.22 24.33
N ILE A 718 13.36 14.10 25.48
CA ILE A 718 14.56 13.27 25.67
C ILE A 718 14.31 12.27 26.81
N ASP A 719 14.55 10.98 26.55
CA ASP A 719 14.66 9.97 27.60
C ASP A 719 16.06 10.03 28.24
N PHE A 720 16.18 10.87 29.28
CA PHE A 720 17.44 11.07 30.01
C PHE A 720 17.92 9.79 30.72
N ALA A 721 17.01 8.92 31.16
CA ALA A 721 17.37 7.67 31.82
C ALA A 721 18.01 6.70 30.83
N ALA A 722 17.40 6.51 29.66
CA ALA A 722 17.94 5.67 28.60
C ALA A 722 19.27 6.22 28.05
N ARG A 723 19.34 7.54 27.78
CA ARG A 723 20.59 8.19 27.32
C ARG A 723 21.68 8.08 28.37
N GLY A 724 21.38 8.33 29.65
CA GLY A 724 22.30 8.15 30.77
C GLY A 724 22.82 6.71 30.89
N GLY A 725 21.95 5.71 30.69
CA GLY A 725 22.35 4.30 30.62
C GLY A 725 23.37 4.02 29.53
N LYS A 726 23.15 4.56 28.32
CA LYS A 726 24.09 4.45 27.19
C LYS A 726 25.43 5.13 27.48
N LEU A 727 25.44 6.31 28.10
CA LEU A 727 26.66 7.03 28.46
C LEU A 727 27.50 6.27 29.50
N ARG A 728 26.86 5.65 30.51
CA ARG A 728 27.54 4.76 31.47
C ARG A 728 28.15 3.53 30.79
N ALA A 729 27.39 2.89 29.91
CA ALA A 729 27.87 1.73 29.16
C ALA A 729 29.08 2.10 28.26
N LEU A 730 29.00 3.23 27.56
CA LEU A 730 30.10 3.76 26.75
C LEU A 730 31.34 4.05 27.60
N SER A 731 31.19 4.74 28.73
CA SER A 731 32.29 5.07 29.64
C SER A 731 32.99 3.81 30.17
N SER A 732 32.21 2.79 30.55
CA SER A 732 32.73 1.48 30.97
C SER A 732 33.46 0.74 29.83
N ALA A 733 32.88 0.72 28.63
CA ALA A 733 33.48 0.08 27.46
C ALA A 733 34.82 0.75 27.09
N LEU A 734 34.88 2.08 27.06
CA LEU A 734 36.10 2.85 26.84
C LEU A 734 37.13 2.60 27.96
N GLY A 735 36.68 2.53 29.21
CA GLY A 735 37.52 2.23 30.37
C GLY A 735 38.16 0.83 30.33
N SER A 736 37.56 -0.10 29.58
CA SER A 736 38.07 -1.46 29.37
C SER A 736 39.08 -1.58 28.22
N LEU A 737 39.32 -0.50 27.47
CA LEU A 737 40.32 -0.50 26.39
C LEU A 737 41.74 -0.62 26.98
N THR A 738 42.55 -1.47 26.36
CA THR A 738 43.97 -1.58 26.71
C THR A 738 44.69 -0.29 26.33
N ALA A 739 45.41 0.30 27.28
CA ALA A 739 46.24 1.46 27.01
C ALA A 739 47.34 1.12 26.00
N ASN A 740 47.49 1.95 24.96
CA ASN A 740 48.54 1.85 23.95
C ASN A 740 49.41 3.12 23.86
N GLY A 741 49.10 4.16 24.66
CA GLY A 741 49.92 5.36 24.84
C GLY A 741 50.65 5.37 26.19
N THR A 742 51.64 6.26 26.33
CA THR A 742 52.43 6.42 27.56
C THR A 742 52.03 7.67 28.34
N VAL A 743 52.07 7.60 29.68
CA VAL A 743 51.80 8.71 30.60
C VAL A 743 53.05 9.02 31.44
N GLN A 744 53.49 10.28 31.48
CA GLN A 744 54.62 10.75 32.29
C GLN A 744 54.24 12.00 33.08
N GLN A 745 54.75 12.17 34.31
CA GLN A 745 54.39 13.28 35.20
C GLN A 745 55.59 13.96 35.92
N PRO A 746 56.66 14.39 35.21
CA PRO A 746 57.78 15.07 35.85
C PRO A 746 57.43 16.52 36.25
N TRP A 747 57.77 16.93 37.47
CA TRP A 747 57.76 18.33 37.93
C TRP A 747 56.43 19.09 37.72
N GLY A 748 55.30 18.38 37.81
CA GLY A 748 53.96 18.96 37.63
C GLY A 748 53.45 18.97 36.18
N VAL A 749 54.24 18.53 35.20
CA VAL A 749 53.82 18.44 33.79
C VAL A 749 53.35 17.02 33.47
N ILE A 750 52.08 16.86 33.09
CA ILE A 750 51.52 15.58 32.65
C ILE A 750 51.67 15.48 31.14
N THR A 751 52.41 14.50 30.64
CA THR A 751 52.60 14.24 29.20
C THR A 751 51.97 12.91 28.82
N LEU A 752 51.00 12.97 27.90
CA LEU A 752 50.39 11.81 27.24
C LEU A 752 51.00 11.70 25.83
N SER A 753 51.63 10.57 25.51
CA SER A 753 52.25 10.35 24.18
C SER A 753 51.71 9.10 23.51
N GLY A 754 51.02 9.31 22.40
CA GLY A 754 50.46 8.27 21.52
C GLY A 754 51.05 8.35 20.13
N SER A 755 51.09 7.20 19.43
CA SER A 755 51.60 7.08 18.06
C SER A 755 50.67 6.31 17.13
N ASP A 756 49.56 5.78 17.64
CA ASP A 756 48.57 5.04 16.85
C ASP A 756 47.81 6.02 15.93
N PRO A 757 47.73 5.75 14.62
CA PRO A 757 47.07 6.66 13.68
C PRO A 757 45.54 6.66 13.81
N GLN A 758 44.95 5.68 14.51
CA GLN A 758 43.51 5.52 14.65
C GLN A 758 43.02 5.92 16.05
N VAL A 759 43.55 5.29 17.11
CA VAL A 759 43.09 5.47 18.49
C VAL A 759 44.24 5.34 19.48
N ASN A 760 44.46 6.37 20.30
CA ASN A 760 45.44 6.39 21.38
C ASN A 760 44.72 6.37 22.73
N VAL A 761 44.90 5.28 23.48
CA VAL A 761 44.26 5.05 24.78
C VAL A 761 45.30 5.26 25.87
N PHE A 762 44.98 6.17 26.79
CA PHE A 762 45.77 6.48 27.98
C PHE A 762 45.00 6.10 29.23
N GLN A 763 45.72 5.70 30.28
CA GLN A 763 45.12 5.39 31.57
C GLN A 763 45.90 6.11 32.68
N MET A 764 45.19 6.85 33.54
CA MET A 764 45.80 7.60 34.63
C MET A 764 44.87 7.78 35.83
N SER A 765 45.44 8.11 36.98
CA SER A 765 44.67 8.39 38.20
C SER A 765 44.09 9.80 38.16
N ALA A 766 42.86 9.96 38.65
CA ALA A 766 42.20 11.25 38.86
C ALA A 766 42.99 12.18 39.80
N GLY A 767 43.73 11.59 40.76
CA GLY A 767 44.58 12.35 41.68
C GLY A 767 45.77 13.03 41.01
N SER A 768 46.18 12.58 39.81
CA SER A 768 47.33 13.12 39.09
C SER A 768 47.21 14.59 38.69
N PHE A 769 45.99 15.13 38.60
CA PHE A 769 45.76 16.53 38.24
C PHE A 769 45.99 17.49 39.42
N THR A 770 46.07 16.98 40.65
CA THR A 770 46.33 17.80 41.84
C THR A 770 47.77 18.31 41.82
N GLY A 771 47.95 19.63 41.73
CA GLY A 771 49.28 20.26 41.64
C GLY A 771 49.92 20.18 40.25
N ALA A 772 49.17 19.79 39.22
CA ALA A 772 49.64 19.88 37.84
C ALA A 772 49.80 21.35 37.41
N THR A 773 50.79 21.63 36.57
CA THR A 773 51.07 22.95 35.97
C THR A 773 50.83 22.96 34.46
N GLN A 774 50.84 21.79 33.82
CA GLN A 774 50.52 21.62 32.41
C GLN A 774 50.05 20.19 32.10
N LEU A 775 49.10 20.04 31.17
CA LEU A 775 48.73 18.79 30.51
C LEU A 775 49.08 18.87 29.02
N SER A 776 50.04 18.06 28.57
CA SER A 776 50.45 17.95 27.17
C SER A 776 49.91 16.65 26.56
N ILE A 777 49.07 16.74 25.54
CA ILE A 777 48.49 15.60 24.81
C ILE A 777 49.14 15.54 23.42
N GLN A 778 49.99 14.54 23.20
CA GLN A 778 50.65 14.30 21.94
C GLN A 778 50.09 13.06 21.25
N ALA A 779 49.46 13.24 20.08
CA ALA A 779 48.96 12.14 19.26
C ALA A 779 48.90 12.56 17.77
N PRO A 780 48.91 11.60 16.82
CA PRO A 780 48.86 11.92 15.39
C PRO A 780 47.58 12.65 14.98
N ALA A 781 47.70 13.54 13.99
CA ALA A 781 46.56 14.16 13.33
C ALA A 781 45.56 13.09 12.82
N GLY A 782 44.27 13.31 13.06
CA GLY A 782 43.20 12.38 12.66
C GLY A 782 42.91 11.24 13.65
N SER A 783 43.82 10.93 14.57
CA SER A 783 43.59 9.91 15.61
C SER A 783 42.63 10.41 16.71
N LEU A 784 41.97 9.49 17.42
CA LEU A 784 41.19 9.77 18.63
C LEU A 784 42.07 9.51 19.88
N ALA A 785 42.18 10.49 20.79
CA ALA A 785 42.79 10.27 22.10
C ALA A 785 41.68 9.99 23.14
N VAL A 786 41.71 8.79 23.74
CA VAL A 786 40.83 8.40 24.85
C VAL A 786 41.66 8.42 26.13
N ILE A 787 41.33 9.31 27.06
CA ILE A 787 42.02 9.45 28.34
C ILE A 787 41.11 8.86 29.41
N ASN A 788 41.37 7.61 29.78
CA ASN A 788 40.65 6.94 30.86
C ASN A 788 41.19 7.40 32.22
N ILE A 789 40.39 8.16 32.94
CA ILE A 789 40.71 8.74 34.25
C ILE A 789 39.98 7.94 35.33
N LEU A 790 40.75 7.37 36.25
CA LEU A 790 40.25 6.48 37.31
C LEU A 790 40.39 7.13 38.69
N GLY A 791 39.32 7.09 39.48
CA GLY A 791 39.25 7.63 40.83
C GLY A 791 37.94 8.38 41.07
N SER A 792 37.46 8.34 42.32
CA SER A 792 36.16 8.90 42.71
C SER A 792 36.06 10.42 42.58
N SER A 793 37.17 11.15 42.59
CA SER A 793 37.19 12.59 42.37
C SER A 793 38.44 13.10 41.65
N ALA A 794 38.27 14.17 40.87
CA ALA A 794 39.34 14.86 40.16
C ALA A 794 39.26 16.39 40.37
N THR A 795 40.41 17.03 40.49
CA THR A 795 40.52 18.48 40.69
C THR A 795 41.42 19.11 39.62
N PHE A 796 40.92 20.11 38.92
CA PHE A 796 41.61 20.87 37.88
C PHE A 796 41.67 22.34 38.28
N THR A 797 42.86 22.89 38.54
CA THR A 797 42.99 24.27 39.01
C THR A 797 44.10 25.01 38.29
N GLY A 798 43.72 25.93 37.40
CA GLY A 798 44.62 26.97 36.85
C GLY A 798 45.80 26.50 35.99
N PHE A 799 45.85 25.25 35.54
CA PHE A 799 46.94 24.76 34.69
C PHE A 799 46.58 24.75 33.20
N SER A 800 47.60 24.78 32.34
CA SER A 800 47.42 24.88 30.88
C SER A 800 47.30 23.51 30.21
N THR A 801 46.57 23.44 29.10
CA THR A 801 46.52 22.26 28.23
C THR A 801 47.21 22.58 26.90
N GLU A 802 48.08 21.68 26.43
CA GLU A 802 48.80 21.80 25.17
C GLU A 802 48.51 20.56 24.29
N LEU A 803 48.12 20.78 23.03
CA LEU A 803 47.95 19.71 22.05
C LEU A 803 49.15 19.67 21.10
N ARG A 804 49.78 18.50 20.95
CA ARG A 804 50.99 18.27 20.13
C ARG A 804 50.75 17.13 19.14
N GLY A 805 51.58 17.05 18.09
CA GLY A 805 51.50 15.97 17.09
C GLY A 805 50.39 16.16 16.04
N GLY A 806 49.68 17.29 16.07
CA GLY A 806 48.61 17.63 15.12
C GLY A 806 47.22 17.15 15.50
N ILE A 807 47.04 16.63 16.73
CA ILE A 807 45.70 16.25 17.23
C ILE A 807 44.79 17.48 17.39
N ASP A 808 43.54 17.32 16.98
CA ASP A 808 42.47 18.30 17.11
C ASP A 808 41.72 18.09 18.43
N LYS A 809 41.33 19.17 19.12
CA LYS A 809 40.51 19.09 20.34
C LYS A 809 39.19 18.35 20.14
N ARG A 810 38.62 18.36 18.93
CA ARG A 810 37.45 17.55 18.51
C ARG A 810 37.73 16.04 18.45
N ARG A 811 38.94 15.61 18.81
CA ARG A 811 39.39 14.21 18.88
C ARG A 811 40.03 13.86 20.22
N VAL A 812 39.76 14.65 21.26
CA VAL A 812 40.20 14.36 22.63
C VAL A 812 38.97 14.04 23.48
N LEU A 813 38.96 12.86 24.10
CA LEU A 813 37.90 12.39 24.98
C LEU A 813 38.46 12.08 26.37
N TYR A 814 38.07 12.90 27.36
CA TYR A 814 38.31 12.64 28.77
C TYR A 814 37.21 11.72 29.29
N ASN A 815 37.52 10.45 29.51
CA ASN A 815 36.58 9.48 30.05
C ASN A 815 36.85 9.27 31.54
N PHE A 816 36.04 9.91 32.38
CA PHE A 816 36.05 9.69 33.82
C PHE A 816 35.21 8.45 34.12
N VAL A 817 35.87 7.32 34.33
CA VAL A 817 35.25 5.99 34.34
C VAL A 817 34.34 5.81 35.56
N ASP A 818 34.79 6.28 36.72
CA ASP A 818 34.19 6.03 38.02
C ASP A 818 34.10 7.29 38.92
N ALA A 819 34.45 8.47 38.38
CA ALA A 819 34.39 9.71 39.15
C ALA A 819 32.95 10.10 39.48
N THR A 820 32.70 10.39 40.75
CA THR A 820 31.42 10.90 41.25
C THR A 820 31.47 12.41 41.52
N ALA A 821 32.66 13.02 41.56
CA ALA A 821 32.83 14.45 41.75
C ALA A 821 33.99 15.00 40.90
N ILE A 822 33.77 16.11 40.20
CA ILE A 822 34.83 16.83 39.48
C ILE A 822 34.78 18.30 39.89
N THR A 823 35.93 18.85 40.27
CA THR A 823 36.07 20.28 40.53
C THR A 823 37.03 20.87 39.50
N ALA A 824 36.59 21.89 38.77
CA ALA A 824 37.41 22.63 37.83
C ALA A 824 37.28 24.14 38.10
N GLU A 825 38.41 24.82 38.27
CA GLU A 825 38.48 26.25 38.51
C GLU A 825 39.60 26.87 37.69
N GLY A 826 39.31 27.92 36.91
CA GLY A 826 40.35 28.56 36.11
C GLY A 826 40.93 27.65 35.02
N PHE A 827 40.22 26.61 34.61
CA PHE A 827 40.70 25.56 33.72
C PHE A 827 39.91 25.49 32.40
N GLY A 828 40.61 25.17 31.31
CA GLY A 828 40.04 24.99 29.99
C GLY A 828 40.15 23.55 29.49
N PHE A 829 39.04 22.80 29.42
CA PHE A 829 39.04 21.48 28.78
C PHE A 829 39.22 21.63 27.26
N GLN A 830 40.34 21.17 26.73
CA GLN A 830 40.55 21.03 25.28
C GLN A 830 40.07 19.63 24.84
N GLY A 831 38.75 19.46 24.67
CA GLY A 831 38.12 18.19 24.28
C GLY A 831 36.79 17.92 24.98
N THR A 832 36.22 16.75 24.70
CA THR A 832 34.93 16.30 25.26
C THR A 832 35.11 15.51 26.55
N VAL A 833 34.27 15.76 27.54
CA VAL A 833 34.26 15.10 28.85
C VAL A 833 33.08 14.13 28.93
N LEU A 834 33.37 12.86 29.18
CA LEU A 834 32.39 11.82 29.51
C LEU A 834 32.58 11.44 30.99
N ALA A 835 31.68 11.89 31.84
CA ALA A 835 31.71 11.67 33.29
C ALA A 835 30.31 11.34 33.84
N PRO A 836 29.69 10.23 33.39
CA PRO A 836 28.25 9.98 33.54
C PRO A 836 27.77 9.78 34.99
N PHE A 837 28.69 9.68 35.95
CA PHE A 837 28.42 9.58 37.38
C PHE A 837 28.74 10.86 38.18
N ALA A 838 29.41 11.84 37.56
CA ALA A 838 30.01 12.96 38.27
C ALA A 838 29.06 14.15 38.40
N ASP A 839 28.97 14.67 39.62
CA ASP A 839 28.50 16.02 39.89
C ASP A 839 29.69 16.99 39.71
N ILE A 840 29.58 17.92 38.77
CA ILE A 840 30.68 18.82 38.38
C ILE A 840 30.50 20.21 38.99
N GLN A 841 31.53 20.70 39.66
CA GLN A 841 31.67 22.12 40.02
C GLN A 841 32.66 22.78 39.06
N PHE A 842 32.22 23.72 38.23
CA PHE A 842 33.06 24.32 37.19
C PHE A 842 32.96 25.84 37.15
N SER A 843 33.95 26.53 37.72
CA SER A 843 33.98 27.99 37.82
C SER A 843 35.13 28.62 37.01
N ASN A 844 34.89 29.81 36.47
CA ASN A 844 35.92 30.66 35.83
C ASN A 844 36.76 29.92 34.77
N GLY A 845 36.13 29.08 33.94
CA GLY A 845 36.83 28.24 32.98
C GLY A 845 36.04 28.07 31.69
N SER A 846 36.49 27.16 30.83
CA SER A 846 35.81 26.87 29.57
C SER A 846 35.97 25.40 29.15
N PHE A 847 35.14 24.96 28.22
CA PHE A 847 35.29 23.67 27.58
C PHE A 847 35.11 23.78 26.06
N ASP A 848 36.12 23.33 25.33
CA ASP A 848 36.12 23.24 23.88
C ASP A 848 35.70 21.82 23.45
N GLY A 849 34.41 21.51 23.60
CA GLY A 849 33.88 20.17 23.38
C GLY A 849 32.50 19.97 23.99
N GLY A 850 32.11 18.71 24.18
CA GLY A 850 30.92 18.35 24.95
C GLY A 850 31.23 18.03 26.42
N ILE A 851 30.28 18.23 27.33
CA ILE A 851 30.29 17.64 28.67
C ILE A 851 29.06 16.75 28.84
N TYR A 852 29.28 15.49 29.17
CA TYR A 852 28.25 14.47 29.42
C TYR A 852 28.39 13.97 30.86
N ALA A 853 27.55 14.47 31.77
CA ALA A 853 27.73 14.25 33.20
C ALA A 853 26.43 13.98 33.98
N ARG A 854 26.54 13.81 35.30
CA ARG A 854 25.36 13.70 36.17
C ARG A 854 24.74 15.08 36.38
N SER A 855 25.49 16.06 36.86
CA SER A 855 25.04 17.44 37.04
C SER A 855 26.19 18.42 36.86
N LEU A 856 25.87 19.71 36.68
CA LEU A 856 26.88 20.77 36.64
C LEU A 856 26.41 22.01 37.41
N THR A 857 27.28 22.53 38.26
CA THR A 857 27.12 23.81 38.94
C THR A 857 28.30 24.71 38.62
N GLY A 858 28.04 25.86 38.00
CA GLY A 858 29.03 26.89 37.76
C GLY A 858 28.93 27.55 36.39
N ASN A 859 29.82 28.51 36.16
CA ASN A 859 29.77 29.50 35.09
C ASN A 859 30.84 29.28 34.00
N ALA A 860 31.25 28.04 33.75
CA ALA A 860 32.18 27.75 32.66
C ALA A 860 31.53 27.93 31.29
N GLU A 861 32.26 28.56 30.37
CA GLU A 861 31.82 28.83 28.99
C GLU A 861 32.01 27.61 28.09
N GLY A 862 30.99 27.25 27.31
CA GLY A 862 31.02 26.09 26.42
C GLY A 862 31.19 26.47 24.95
N HIS A 863 32.33 26.15 24.33
CA HIS A 863 32.57 26.45 22.91
C HIS A 863 32.19 25.27 21.99
N PHE A 864 31.72 25.59 20.78
CA PHE A 864 31.17 24.62 19.83
C PHE A 864 32.26 23.85 19.05
N TYR A 865 32.79 22.81 19.69
CA TYR A 865 33.77 21.88 19.12
C TYR A 865 33.33 20.41 19.33
N PRO A 866 32.22 19.96 18.71
CA PRO A 866 31.69 18.61 18.93
C PRO A 866 32.74 17.53 18.61
N LEU A 867 32.77 16.47 19.43
CA LEU A 867 33.64 15.32 19.19
C LEU A 867 33.29 14.69 17.84
N TYR A 868 34.29 14.32 17.04
CA TYR A 868 34.00 13.54 15.84
C TYR A 868 33.54 12.12 16.20
N ASP A 869 32.42 11.71 15.63
CA ASP A 869 31.92 10.35 15.78
C ASP A 869 32.95 9.33 15.30
N ARG A 870 33.09 8.24 16.05
CA ARG A 870 34.13 7.24 15.80
C ARG A 870 33.70 5.86 16.27
N ASP A 871 34.05 4.84 15.51
CA ASP A 871 33.92 3.44 15.92
C ASP A 871 35.30 2.88 16.26
N ILE A 872 35.41 2.22 17.42
CA ILE A 872 36.62 1.54 17.87
C ILE A 872 36.37 0.04 17.77
N CYS A 873 36.74 -0.54 16.64
CA CYS A 873 36.56 -1.97 16.37
C CYS A 873 37.78 -2.78 16.85
N ARG A 874 37.51 -3.95 17.45
CA ARG A 874 38.55 -4.95 17.76
C ARG A 874 38.76 -5.94 16.62
#